data_AF-A0A6M4JFT7-F1
#
_entry.id   AF-A0A6M4JFT7-F1
#
_cell.length_a   1.000
_cell.length_b   1.000
_cell.length_c   1.000
_cell.angle_alpha   90.00
_cell.angle_beta   90.00
_cell.angle_gamma   90.00
#
_symmetry.space_group_name_H-M   'P 1'
#
loop_
_entity.id
_entity.type
_entity.pdbx_description
1 polymer ?
#
loop_
_entity_poly.entity_id
_entity_poly.type
_entity_poly.pdbx_seq_one_letter_code
_entity_poly.pdbx_strand_id
1 'polypeptide(L)'
;MKAKKLLLFTLPVATLALPVTVIACSNENSNDTILNKVRSIRKDYDLGLATDPINSLNYIKYPSVNKILPSLVESPLKNGPNEAIKRLANIPKMNLGLYQTSEDGTLDTYLEENPNPENSGQFYSLDNFGSAPGTIATDQTEYLSVNSVVTPSNKFLSSNILLNDGQSKWSNGDTVTADDYIDAMHYILDLETGSQKVTTMLQRKFKSSSEMIEAQQRYIQKHNVAFKNPFAYPPIKKENGKWVYDVFNPNYKPWASQNENDEEDVKIIKETALNLGFYSGRMYWNLSNYEVLSAIPYSPDFDFEADETILMLPNPEYSLKLHSEEELQDIAQRIPTKVKKYLYFDPKQKPSQEFKKLLNQSYELKHKLGSISYDPDNPQIYTEAVNKLYKNLVPNGQTTLNNDFVKRLEPKKYMQNRVLALDEYTLRIAYDEYQPTTINNAYQDINSMIVPINRLFVESIGGIREFGLKKENFLTNGPFDIDDLVLGPQGYLELTKNKQYYSASKTISNKIKIYFSNDANINSTMFDEGYISTTRIPSVLQWSYWSDLNKRKYMNKSTGFGTIALAFNLDKETNGDSYVNDINLRNAIYYAINRNEMLNIVGWSTSFPVITWTAFGQASSSFGDAVESGFDHDYMYTKYGNYPENENDENNYLNSFIYKKAKPLAREKKWGIPIPVQNYTHIDHISKTMRFETVDRTDKGYHPEVARKFLDEFKKDHPDLKQVTLKYISNSTDEQKNAGLAIKDFMKKAFGDYIQIEIKNLPENVYEDWRTTGKYDLLYRNFDAFGSDIYSYIRVFLKPDEIKSEQQKTTGFRNNPAGSWTYHEFFTKLGYSRDENNNLVIKNSEDKKKIEELKQRLRILGTKPNHPDVWDKIVDLSVMYNNEDINEYTKRHMKFLTSQFTDEEKEQGWTEVIAFSVIAGFEKIVREAAPVIPLMEVDTYWEVTRINGSSSLYTYSLQYAYDVLNPPVATLPTLIK
;
A
#
# COMPACT_ATOMS: atom_id res chain seq x y z
N MET A 1 48.87 -13.72 -55.13
CA MET A 1 47.40 -13.75 -55.16
C MET A 1 46.90 -13.28 -53.79
N LYS A 2 45.96 -12.32 -53.76
CA LYS A 2 45.76 -11.27 -52.73
C LYS A 2 45.92 -11.68 -51.25
N ALA A 3 46.85 -10.99 -50.56
CA ALA A 3 47.05 -11.03 -49.11
C ALA A 3 46.01 -10.15 -48.38
N LYS A 4 45.39 -10.67 -47.32
CA LYS A 4 44.49 -9.95 -46.41
C LYS A 4 45.30 -9.40 -45.23
N LYS A 5 45.17 -8.10 -44.97
CA LYS A 5 45.59 -7.42 -43.73
C LYS A 5 44.64 -7.79 -42.58
N LEU A 6 45.21 -8.22 -41.47
CA LEU A 6 44.53 -8.41 -40.18
C LEU A 6 44.63 -7.09 -39.39
N LEU A 7 43.51 -6.62 -38.85
CA LEU A 7 43.41 -5.40 -38.04
C LEU A 7 43.12 -5.81 -36.59
N LEU A 8 43.93 -5.28 -35.66
CA LEU A 8 43.89 -5.49 -34.22
C LEU A 8 42.58 -4.98 -33.60
N PHE A 9 42.00 -5.76 -32.67
CA PHE A 9 41.21 -5.26 -31.55
C PHE A 9 41.81 -5.79 -30.25
N THR A 10 42.20 -4.86 -29.38
CA THR A 10 42.75 -5.09 -28.03
C THR A 10 41.61 -5.22 -27.03
N LEU A 11 41.46 -6.38 -26.38
CA LEU A 11 40.70 -6.56 -25.14
C LEU A 11 41.59 -6.17 -23.94
N PRO A 12 41.09 -5.43 -22.93
CA PRO A 12 41.76 -5.32 -21.65
C PRO A 12 41.46 -6.55 -20.77
N VAL A 13 42.53 -7.05 -20.17
CA VAL A 13 42.61 -8.22 -19.31
C VAL A 13 41.81 -8.01 -18.02
N ALA A 14 40.85 -8.90 -17.76
CA ALA A 14 40.19 -9.02 -16.47
C ALA A 14 41.14 -9.69 -15.47
N THR A 15 41.58 -8.93 -14.46
CA THR A 15 42.29 -9.47 -13.30
C THR A 15 41.31 -10.23 -12.41
N LEU A 16 41.39 -11.57 -12.45
CA LEU A 16 40.80 -12.48 -11.47
C LEU A 16 41.41 -12.19 -10.09
N ALA A 17 40.65 -11.55 -9.19
CA ALA A 17 40.99 -11.51 -7.77
C ALA A 17 40.61 -12.86 -7.14
N LEU A 18 41.63 -13.64 -6.78
CA LEU A 18 41.49 -14.90 -6.03
C LEU A 18 40.99 -14.63 -4.60
N PRO A 19 40.14 -15.49 -4.02
CA PRO A 19 39.75 -15.40 -2.62
C PRO A 19 40.92 -15.86 -1.75
N VAL A 20 41.42 -14.98 -0.89
CA VAL A 20 42.43 -15.34 0.11
C VAL A 20 41.72 -15.92 1.32
N THR A 21 41.67 -17.25 1.39
CA THR A 21 41.32 -17.99 2.62
C THR A 21 42.58 -18.12 3.48
N VAL A 22 42.72 -17.28 4.50
CA VAL A 22 43.72 -17.51 5.57
C VAL A 22 43.09 -18.45 6.60
N ILE A 23 43.42 -19.73 6.51
CA ILE A 23 43.21 -20.69 7.60
C ILE A 23 44.36 -20.48 8.60
N ALA A 24 44.07 -19.83 9.74
CA ALA A 24 44.97 -19.81 10.88
C ALA A 24 44.44 -20.78 11.95
N CYS A 25 45.06 -21.96 12.03
CA CYS A 25 44.91 -22.85 13.18
C CYS A 25 45.66 -22.25 14.38
N SER A 26 44.97 -22.07 15.49
CA SER A 26 45.60 -22.04 16.81
C SER A 26 44.63 -22.63 17.84
N ASN A 27 45.12 -23.60 18.61
CA ASN A 27 44.38 -24.27 19.68
C ASN A 27 44.45 -23.47 20.99
N GLU A 28 43.30 -23.43 21.65
CA GLU A 28 43.03 -23.44 23.10
C GLU A 28 43.82 -22.52 24.04
N ASN A 29 43.11 -21.52 24.58
CA ASN A 29 42.71 -21.39 25.99
C ASN A 29 42.67 -19.92 26.43
N SER A 30 41.47 -19.35 26.49
CA SER A 30 41.12 -18.28 27.44
C SER A 30 39.65 -17.94 27.31
N ASN A 31 38.94 -17.92 28.44
CA ASN A 31 37.55 -17.53 28.64
C ASN A 31 37.27 -16.03 28.34
N ASP A 32 37.74 -15.53 27.20
CA ASP A 32 37.68 -14.12 26.79
C ASP A 32 37.22 -14.02 25.34
N THR A 33 35.99 -14.45 25.06
CA THR A 33 35.52 -14.62 23.67
C THR A 33 34.28 -13.81 23.33
N ILE A 34 34.37 -13.13 22.18
CA ILE A 34 33.44 -12.25 21.45
C ILE A 34 33.64 -10.74 21.66
N LEU A 35 33.62 -10.21 22.89
CA LEU A 35 33.74 -8.75 23.12
C LEU A 35 35.03 -8.12 22.55
N ASN A 36 36.15 -8.84 22.62
CA ASN A 36 37.43 -8.38 22.07
C ASN A 36 37.58 -8.65 20.57
N LYS A 37 36.87 -9.64 20.01
CA LYS A 37 36.93 -9.95 18.56
C LYS A 37 36.12 -8.94 17.74
N VAL A 38 34.94 -8.54 18.24
CA VAL A 38 34.13 -7.45 17.65
C VAL A 38 34.84 -6.10 17.71
N ARG A 39 35.68 -5.86 18.74
CA ARG A 39 36.51 -4.64 18.84
C ARG A 39 37.68 -4.55 17.84
N SER A 40 38.03 -5.64 17.16
CA SER A 40 39.25 -5.71 16.34
C SER A 40 39.06 -5.28 14.87
N ILE A 41 37.82 -5.11 14.40
CA ILE A 41 37.55 -4.57 13.06
C ILE A 41 37.30 -3.07 13.21
N ARG A 42 38.28 -2.26 12.80
CA ARG A 42 38.08 -0.80 12.64
C ARG A 42 37.10 -0.58 11.49
N LYS A 43 35.82 -0.50 11.82
CA LYS A 43 34.78 -0.02 10.91
C LYS A 43 34.80 1.50 10.89
N ASP A 44 34.53 2.07 9.72
CA ASP A 44 34.38 3.50 9.53
C ASP A 44 32.91 3.98 9.67
N TYR A 45 31.98 3.09 10.02
CA TYR A 45 30.56 3.35 10.19
C TYR A 45 30.04 2.93 11.57
N ASP A 46 28.98 3.60 12.04
CA ASP A 46 28.36 3.38 13.35
C ASP A 46 27.40 2.17 13.35
N LEU A 47 26.69 1.97 12.24
CA LEU A 47 25.66 0.94 12.10
C LEU A 47 25.77 0.21 10.76
N GLY A 48 25.76 -1.12 10.81
CA GLY A 48 25.80 -1.98 9.62
C GLY A 48 24.52 -2.80 9.47
N LEU A 49 23.93 -2.84 8.28
CA LEU A 49 22.69 -3.56 7.97
C LEU A 49 22.81 -4.35 6.67
N ALA A 50 21.89 -5.27 6.42
CA ALA A 50 21.78 -5.99 5.16
C ALA A 50 20.33 -6.00 4.65
N THR A 51 20.17 -5.73 3.36
CA THR A 51 18.87 -5.76 2.67
C THR A 51 18.99 -6.46 1.33
N ASP A 52 17.87 -6.82 0.73
CA ASP A 52 17.83 -7.40 -0.61
C ASP A 52 18.46 -6.44 -1.63
N PRO A 53 19.18 -6.96 -2.64
CA PRO A 53 19.78 -6.12 -3.66
C PRO A 53 18.75 -5.27 -4.42
N ILE A 54 19.08 -3.98 -4.60
CA ILE A 54 18.30 -3.05 -5.41
C ILE A 54 19.08 -2.62 -6.64
N ASN A 55 18.37 -2.41 -7.75
CA ASN A 55 18.96 -1.98 -9.03
C ASN A 55 18.67 -0.50 -9.36
N SER A 56 17.89 0.18 -8.52
CA SER A 56 17.53 1.59 -8.66
C SER A 56 16.99 2.12 -7.33
N LEU A 57 17.15 3.41 -7.06
CA LEU A 57 16.51 4.16 -5.97
C LEU A 57 15.12 4.71 -6.35
N ASN A 58 14.62 4.42 -7.56
CA ASN A 58 13.34 4.93 -8.04
C ASN A 58 12.16 4.31 -7.26
N TYR A 59 11.80 4.95 -6.15
CA TYR A 59 10.72 4.51 -5.27
C TYR A 59 9.33 4.75 -5.85
N ILE A 60 9.19 5.48 -6.96
CA ILE A 60 7.90 5.59 -7.67
C ILE A 60 7.63 4.31 -8.45
N LYS A 61 8.65 3.74 -9.08
CA LYS A 61 8.51 2.56 -9.94
C LYS A 61 8.65 1.24 -9.20
N TYR A 62 9.60 1.14 -8.26
CA TYR A 62 10.04 -0.14 -7.71
C TYR A 62 9.77 -0.25 -6.19
N PRO A 63 8.96 -1.22 -5.75
CA PRO A 63 8.74 -1.53 -4.33
C PRO A 63 9.99 -1.95 -3.57
N SER A 64 11.01 -2.50 -4.26
CA SER A 64 12.27 -2.95 -3.66
C SER A 64 13.01 -1.87 -2.84
N VAL A 65 12.75 -0.58 -3.12
CA VAL A 65 13.35 0.56 -2.41
C VAL A 65 12.67 0.83 -1.06
N ASN A 66 11.42 0.36 -0.86
CA ASN A 66 10.59 0.71 0.30
C ASN A 66 11.26 0.43 1.64
N LYS A 67 12.11 -0.60 1.71
CA LYS A 67 12.81 -0.94 2.96
C LYS A 67 13.78 0.15 3.39
N ILE A 68 14.54 0.75 2.47
CA ILE A 68 15.55 1.78 2.80
C ILE A 68 14.99 3.21 2.74
N LEU A 69 13.88 3.39 2.02
CA LEU A 69 13.31 4.70 1.70
C LEU A 69 13.08 5.62 2.90
N PRO A 70 12.56 5.17 4.07
CA PRO A 70 12.27 6.06 5.20
C PRO A 70 13.50 6.75 5.81
N SER A 71 14.71 6.28 5.52
CA SER A 71 15.95 6.95 5.92
C SER A 71 16.38 8.06 4.96
N LEU A 72 15.84 8.08 3.74
CA LEU A 72 16.21 8.98 2.65
C LEU A 72 15.11 10.01 2.36
N VAL A 73 13.86 9.55 2.31
CA VAL A 73 12.67 10.36 1.99
C VAL A 73 11.56 10.06 2.99
N GLU A 74 11.02 11.08 3.64
CA GLU A 74 10.02 10.97 4.69
C GLU A 74 8.58 11.23 4.20
N SER A 75 7.68 10.34 4.61
CA SER A 75 6.23 10.54 4.63
C SER A 75 5.83 11.53 5.73
N PRO A 76 4.55 11.95 5.84
CA PRO A 76 4.09 12.81 6.93
C PRO A 76 4.43 12.24 8.31
N LEU A 77 4.18 10.95 8.51
CA LEU A 77 4.67 10.18 9.65
C LEU A 77 5.79 9.24 9.23
N LYS A 78 6.51 8.72 10.23
CA LYS A 78 7.45 7.62 10.07
C LYS A 78 7.46 6.76 11.32
N ASN A 79 8.06 5.58 11.22
CA ASN A 79 8.28 4.73 12.40
C ASN A 79 9.14 5.45 13.43
N GLY A 80 8.58 5.59 14.63
CA GLY A 80 9.22 6.20 15.77
C GLY A 80 10.14 5.23 16.52
N PRO A 81 10.90 5.75 17.49
CA PRO A 81 11.78 4.95 18.30
C PRO A 81 11.00 4.03 19.23
N ASN A 82 11.66 2.99 19.74
CA ASN A 82 11.11 2.21 20.85
C ASN A 82 10.92 3.04 22.13
N GLU A 83 10.16 2.52 23.10
CA GLU A 83 9.76 3.25 24.31
C GLU A 83 10.94 3.83 25.13
N ALA A 84 12.07 3.13 25.16
CA ALA A 84 13.27 3.61 25.86
C ALA A 84 13.83 4.89 25.23
N ILE A 85 13.92 4.92 23.91
CA ILE A 85 14.43 6.08 23.17
C ILE A 85 13.35 7.15 22.96
N LYS A 86 12.07 6.80 22.90
CA LYS A 86 10.94 7.75 22.77
C LYS A 86 10.98 8.86 23.82
N ARG A 87 11.27 8.50 25.09
CA ARG A 87 11.38 9.46 26.19
C ARG A 87 12.62 10.35 26.09
N LEU A 88 13.75 9.78 25.67
CA LEU A 88 15.01 10.51 25.52
C LEU A 88 14.98 11.48 24.33
N ALA A 89 14.35 11.07 23.22
CA ALA A 89 14.23 11.87 22.01
C ALA A 89 13.14 12.95 22.09
N ASN A 90 12.34 12.97 23.16
CA ASN A 90 11.21 13.88 23.37
C ASN A 90 10.33 13.99 22.11
N ILE A 91 9.78 12.85 21.67
CA ILE A 91 8.93 12.78 20.48
C ILE A 91 7.66 13.59 20.76
N PRO A 92 7.34 14.60 19.91
CA PRO A 92 6.17 15.43 20.13
C PRO A 92 4.89 14.61 19.89
N LYS A 93 3.83 14.98 20.61
CA LYS A 93 2.50 14.41 20.38
C LYS A 93 1.94 14.97 19.07
N MET A 94 1.21 14.13 18.35
CA MET A 94 0.52 14.46 17.11
C MET A 94 -0.88 13.87 17.23
N ASN A 95 -1.92 14.68 17.11
CA ASN A 95 -3.29 14.18 17.23
C ASN A 95 -3.95 14.10 15.85
N LEU A 96 -4.71 13.02 15.66
CA LEU A 96 -5.67 12.85 14.58
C LEU A 96 -7.06 13.09 15.15
N GLY A 97 -7.66 14.23 14.80
CA GLY A 97 -9.03 14.59 15.17
C GLY A 97 -10.07 13.86 14.32
N LEU A 98 -11.12 13.38 14.96
CA LEU A 98 -12.23 12.65 14.33
C LEU A 98 -13.45 13.54 14.20
N TYR A 99 -13.96 13.66 12.98
CA TYR A 99 -15.14 14.43 12.63
C TYR A 99 -16.19 13.46 12.13
N GLN A 100 -17.11 13.08 13.00
CA GLN A 100 -18.06 12.01 12.73
C GLN A 100 -19.28 12.54 11.96
N THR A 101 -19.73 11.78 10.96
CA THR A 101 -21.01 12.02 10.28
C THR A 101 -22.20 11.60 11.15
N SER A 102 -23.37 12.20 10.92
CA SER A 102 -24.60 11.88 11.66
C SER A 102 -25.06 10.44 11.45
N GLU A 103 -25.01 9.96 10.22
CA GLU A 103 -25.30 8.57 9.80
C GLU A 103 -24.17 8.02 8.91
N ASP A 104 -24.28 6.79 8.38
CA ASP A 104 -23.38 6.27 7.33
C ASP A 104 -23.62 7.07 6.02
N GLY A 105 -23.05 8.29 5.97
CA GLY A 105 -23.23 9.30 4.93
C GLY A 105 -21.92 9.67 4.23
N THR A 106 -21.98 10.69 3.37
CA THR A 106 -20.84 11.13 2.56
C THR A 106 -20.09 12.30 3.20
N LEU A 107 -18.91 12.60 2.66
CA LEU A 107 -18.20 13.83 3.03
C LEU A 107 -19.04 15.09 2.73
N ASP A 108 -19.81 15.07 1.64
CA ASP A 108 -20.62 16.23 1.24
C ASP A 108 -21.73 16.53 2.24
N THR A 109 -22.46 15.50 2.69
CA THR A 109 -23.46 15.65 3.75
C THR A 109 -22.84 16.21 5.03
N TYR A 110 -21.64 15.73 5.41
CA TYR A 110 -20.93 16.27 6.58
C TYR A 110 -20.60 17.76 6.45
N LEU A 111 -20.08 18.19 5.29
CA LEU A 111 -19.67 19.57 5.03
C LEU A 111 -20.87 20.53 4.99
N GLU A 112 -22.03 20.07 4.53
CA GLU A 112 -23.28 20.84 4.53
C GLU A 112 -23.76 21.12 5.96
N GLU A 113 -23.71 20.12 6.83
CA GLU A 113 -24.06 20.25 8.25
C GLU A 113 -23.01 21.01 9.06
N ASN A 114 -21.73 20.92 8.66
CA ASN A 114 -20.57 21.43 9.39
C ASN A 114 -19.68 22.31 8.49
N PRO A 115 -20.14 23.50 8.09
CA PRO A 115 -19.40 24.33 7.14
C PRO A 115 -18.10 24.94 7.72
N ASN A 116 -17.99 25.07 9.04
CA ASN A 116 -16.79 25.56 9.73
C ASN A 116 -16.65 24.90 11.12
N PRO A 117 -16.20 23.63 11.17
CA PRO A 117 -16.13 22.90 12.43
C PRO A 117 -14.97 23.41 13.31
N GLU A 118 -15.13 23.31 14.63
CA GLU A 118 -14.04 23.55 15.59
C GLU A 118 -13.06 22.36 15.65
N ASN A 119 -12.03 22.43 16.50
CA ASN A 119 -11.19 21.24 16.75
C ASN A 119 -12.03 20.13 17.39
N SER A 120 -11.91 18.91 16.87
CA SER A 120 -12.62 17.78 17.46
C SER A 120 -12.13 17.48 18.87
N GLY A 121 -13.08 17.26 19.79
CA GLY A 121 -12.80 16.73 21.13
C GLY A 121 -12.47 15.24 21.13
N GLN A 122 -12.71 14.53 20.03
CA GLN A 122 -12.38 13.12 19.86
C GLN A 122 -11.16 12.99 18.95
N PHE A 123 -10.09 12.37 19.45
CA PHE A 123 -8.86 12.22 18.70
C PHE A 123 -8.06 10.99 19.10
N TYR A 124 -7.23 10.52 18.18
CA TYR A 124 -6.18 9.53 18.45
C TYR A 124 -4.81 10.20 18.52
N SER A 125 -4.00 9.81 19.51
CA SER A 125 -2.59 10.25 19.59
C SER A 125 -1.74 9.35 18.69
N LEU A 126 -1.24 9.87 17.57
CA LEU A 126 -0.52 9.10 16.56
C LEU A 126 0.81 8.55 17.07
N ASP A 127 1.43 9.19 18.06
CA ASP A 127 2.65 8.67 18.70
C ASP A 127 2.40 7.40 19.53
N ASN A 128 1.16 7.12 19.94
CA ASN A 128 0.80 5.85 20.59
C ASN A 128 0.75 4.67 19.60
N PHE A 129 0.68 4.95 18.30
CA PHE A 129 0.80 3.95 17.23
C PHE A 129 2.28 3.63 16.91
N GLY A 130 3.22 4.17 17.70
CA GLY A 130 4.65 4.00 17.48
C GLY A 130 5.22 4.91 16.41
N SER A 131 4.51 5.97 16.01
CA SER A 131 4.98 6.94 15.02
C SER A 131 5.82 8.07 15.63
N ALA A 132 6.66 8.65 14.78
CA ALA A 132 7.32 9.94 14.99
C ALA A 132 6.99 10.89 13.83
N PRO A 133 7.18 12.21 14.00
CA PRO A 133 7.01 13.16 12.91
C PRO A 133 8.00 12.89 11.77
N GLY A 134 7.47 12.81 10.55
CA GLY A 134 8.24 12.93 9.30
C GLY A 134 8.15 14.38 8.82
N THR A 135 7.33 14.67 7.81
CA THR A 135 7.06 16.03 7.31
C THR A 135 5.84 16.71 7.94
N ILE A 136 5.11 16.03 8.84
CA ILE A 136 3.90 16.55 9.49
C ILE A 136 4.17 17.70 10.46
N ALA A 137 3.21 18.62 10.59
CA ALA A 137 3.20 19.66 11.61
C ALA A 137 3.00 19.08 13.02
N THR A 138 3.76 19.63 13.97
CA THR A 138 3.67 19.26 15.40
C THR A 138 3.11 20.37 16.27
N ASP A 139 2.98 21.59 15.74
CA ASP A 139 2.24 22.67 16.41
C ASP A 139 0.74 22.35 16.31
N GLN A 140 0.09 22.31 17.46
CA GLN A 140 -1.33 21.99 17.58
C GLN A 140 -2.11 23.06 18.35
N THR A 141 -1.59 24.29 18.41
CA THR A 141 -2.23 25.41 19.10
C THR A 141 -3.55 25.81 18.48
N GLU A 142 -3.65 25.80 17.14
CA GLU A 142 -4.86 26.19 16.40
C GLU A 142 -5.53 25.02 15.67
N TYR A 143 -4.75 24.11 15.10
CA TYR A 143 -5.22 22.98 14.30
C TYR A 143 -4.61 21.67 14.81
N LEU A 144 -5.35 20.57 14.78
CA LEU A 144 -4.76 19.25 14.99
C LEU A 144 -3.91 18.84 13.78
N SER A 145 -2.88 18.02 14.01
CA SER A 145 -1.94 17.58 12.96
C SER A 145 -2.62 16.85 11.80
N VAL A 146 -3.65 16.06 12.11
CA VAL A 146 -4.52 15.40 11.12
C VAL A 146 -5.98 15.62 11.50
N ASN A 147 -6.83 15.91 10.52
CA ASN A 147 -8.27 16.10 10.69
C ASN A 147 -9.02 15.17 9.75
N SER A 148 -9.69 14.14 10.28
CA SER A 148 -10.31 13.08 9.50
C SER A 148 -11.82 13.06 9.66
N VAL A 149 -12.55 12.99 8.54
CA VAL A 149 -14.00 12.79 8.52
C VAL A 149 -14.27 11.29 8.47
N VAL A 150 -15.10 10.80 9.39
CA VAL A 150 -15.36 9.37 9.60
C VAL A 150 -16.85 9.07 9.71
N THR A 151 -17.26 7.88 9.28
CA THR A 151 -18.61 7.35 9.51
C THR A 151 -18.80 6.92 10.98
N PRO A 152 -20.03 6.67 11.45
CA PRO A 152 -20.27 6.09 12.78
C PRO A 152 -19.63 4.71 13.00
N SER A 153 -19.39 3.98 11.91
CA SER A 153 -18.67 2.70 11.87
C SER A 153 -17.14 2.86 11.81
N ASN A 154 -16.59 4.03 12.17
CA ASN A 154 -15.16 4.37 12.15
C ASN A 154 -14.47 4.14 10.79
N LYS A 155 -15.20 4.28 9.69
CA LYS A 155 -14.61 4.24 8.34
C LYS A 155 -14.24 5.65 7.91
N PHE A 156 -13.04 5.82 7.38
CA PHE A 156 -12.44 7.09 7.02
C PHE A 156 -12.85 7.47 5.60
N LEU A 157 -13.54 8.61 5.47
CA LEU A 157 -13.98 9.18 4.20
C LEU A 157 -12.92 10.14 3.63
N SER A 158 -12.29 10.93 4.49
CA SER A 158 -11.28 11.92 4.11
C SER A 158 -10.33 12.19 5.27
N SER A 159 -9.08 12.54 4.99
CA SER A 159 -8.08 12.95 5.98
C SER A 159 -7.29 14.14 5.47
N ASN A 160 -7.33 15.23 6.23
CA ASN A 160 -6.56 16.44 6.00
C ASN A 160 -5.31 16.43 6.87
N ILE A 161 -4.13 16.56 6.27
CA ILE A 161 -2.82 16.42 6.91
C ILE A 161 -2.09 17.76 6.81
N LEU A 162 -1.71 18.33 7.95
CA LEU A 162 -0.93 19.56 8.00
C LEU A 162 0.55 19.21 7.97
N LEU A 163 1.28 19.73 6.99
CA LEU A 163 2.74 19.61 6.89
C LEU A 163 3.43 20.71 7.70
N ASN A 164 4.72 20.54 7.96
CA ASN A 164 5.52 21.38 8.85
C ASN A 164 5.93 22.75 8.29
N ASP A 165 5.09 23.37 7.45
CA ASP A 165 5.23 24.73 6.95
C ASP A 165 6.62 25.04 6.36
N GLY A 166 7.14 24.11 5.56
CA GLY A 166 8.40 24.27 4.82
C GLY A 166 9.67 24.05 5.66
N GLN A 167 9.56 23.54 6.89
CA GLN A 167 10.72 23.10 7.67
C GLN A 167 11.42 21.91 7.00
N SER A 168 10.66 20.99 6.41
CA SER A 168 11.22 19.93 5.58
C SER A 168 11.66 20.46 4.22
N LYS A 169 12.90 20.13 3.84
CA LYS A 169 13.51 20.56 2.58
C LYS A 169 14.14 19.37 1.86
N TRP A 170 14.04 19.39 0.55
CA TRP A 170 14.82 18.55 -0.34
C TRP A 170 16.31 18.92 -0.26
N SER A 171 17.19 17.98 -0.62
CA SER A 171 18.65 18.17 -0.56
C SER A 171 19.17 19.27 -1.50
N ASN A 172 18.37 19.69 -2.48
CA ASN A 172 18.64 20.85 -3.33
C ASN A 172 18.17 22.20 -2.70
N GLY A 173 17.53 22.17 -1.54
CA GLY A 173 17.05 23.34 -0.80
C GLY A 173 15.59 23.71 -1.04
N ASP A 174 14.89 23.06 -1.98
CA ASP A 174 13.46 23.28 -2.22
C ASP A 174 12.65 22.81 -1.01
N THR A 175 11.57 23.53 -0.69
CA THR A 175 10.63 23.15 0.38
C THR A 175 9.79 21.96 -0.05
N VAL A 176 9.51 21.04 0.88
CA VAL A 176 8.56 19.95 0.66
C VAL A 176 7.14 20.49 0.84
N THR A 177 6.28 20.34 -0.18
CA THR A 177 4.88 20.83 -0.15
C THR A 177 3.88 19.67 -0.28
N ALA A 178 2.58 19.96 -0.11
CA ALA A 178 1.51 18.99 -0.35
C ALA A 178 1.52 18.50 -1.81
N ASP A 179 1.93 19.36 -2.75
CA ASP A 179 1.97 19.05 -4.18
C ASP A 179 2.97 17.94 -4.49
N ASP A 180 4.10 17.84 -3.77
CA ASP A 180 5.06 16.75 -3.96
C ASP A 180 4.44 15.36 -3.70
N TYR A 181 3.44 15.28 -2.82
CA TYR A 181 2.69 14.03 -2.56
C TYR A 181 1.69 13.73 -3.67
N ILE A 182 1.01 14.76 -4.18
CA ILE A 182 0.09 14.66 -5.32
C ILE A 182 0.87 14.20 -6.55
N ASP A 183 2.03 14.80 -6.82
CA ASP A 183 2.93 14.48 -7.91
C ASP A 183 3.38 13.02 -7.90
N ALA A 184 3.68 12.48 -6.71
CA ALA A 184 4.05 11.08 -6.54
C ALA A 184 2.91 10.14 -6.93
N MET A 185 1.68 10.43 -6.49
CA MET A 185 0.51 9.64 -6.84
C MET A 185 0.18 9.72 -8.34
N HIS A 186 0.30 10.90 -8.94
CA HIS A 186 0.16 11.07 -10.39
C HIS A 186 1.19 10.24 -11.15
N TYR A 187 2.46 10.22 -10.74
CA TYR A 187 3.43 9.35 -11.39
C TYR A 187 3.12 7.86 -11.22
N ILE A 188 2.67 7.43 -10.04
CA ILE A 188 2.35 6.02 -9.80
C ILE A 188 1.16 5.58 -10.66
N LEU A 189 0.12 6.43 -10.79
CA LEU A 189 -1.11 6.12 -11.52
C LEU A 189 -1.05 6.43 -13.02
N ASP A 190 0.01 7.07 -13.51
CA ASP A 190 0.29 7.23 -14.94
C ASP A 190 0.82 5.91 -15.52
N LEU A 191 0.07 5.30 -16.45
CA LEU A 191 0.46 4.03 -17.07
C LEU A 191 1.76 4.12 -17.88
N GLU A 192 2.15 5.30 -18.39
CA GLU A 192 3.43 5.48 -19.10
C GLU A 192 4.64 5.39 -18.17
N THR A 193 4.45 5.65 -16.87
CA THR A 193 5.51 5.48 -15.86
C THR A 193 5.89 4.01 -15.69
N GLY A 194 4.93 3.10 -15.86
CA GLY A 194 5.11 1.66 -15.65
C GLY A 194 5.45 1.34 -14.19
N SER A 195 4.76 1.98 -13.23
CA SER A 195 4.98 1.73 -11.81
C SER A 195 4.48 0.35 -11.40
N GLN A 196 5.31 -0.40 -10.68
CA GLN A 196 4.91 -1.68 -10.07
C GLN A 196 4.05 -1.48 -8.82
N LYS A 197 3.88 -0.23 -8.34
CA LYS A 197 3.10 0.11 -7.14
C LYS A 197 1.61 0.34 -7.41
N VAL A 198 1.18 0.39 -8.67
CA VAL A 198 -0.23 0.65 -9.05
C VAL A 198 -1.18 -0.24 -8.25
N THR A 199 -0.95 -1.56 -8.25
CA THR A 199 -1.81 -2.51 -7.54
C THR A 199 -1.91 -2.21 -6.04
N THR A 200 -0.78 -1.89 -5.39
CA THR A 200 -0.77 -1.51 -3.97
C THR A 200 -1.55 -0.21 -3.73
N MET A 201 -1.44 0.78 -4.62
CA MET A 201 -2.17 2.05 -4.50
C MET A 201 -3.68 1.87 -4.68
N LEU A 202 -4.11 1.03 -5.62
CA LEU A 202 -5.53 0.70 -5.82
C LEU A 202 -6.16 0.05 -4.57
N GLN A 203 -5.38 -0.70 -3.80
CA GLN A 203 -5.85 -1.33 -2.56
C GLN A 203 -6.08 -0.34 -1.41
N ARG A 204 -5.52 0.87 -1.50
CA ARG A 204 -5.69 1.92 -0.49
C ARG A 204 -7.05 2.61 -0.57
N LYS A 205 -7.82 2.33 -1.64
CA LYS A 205 -9.19 2.84 -1.86
C LYS A 205 -9.25 4.37 -1.98
N PHE A 206 -8.16 4.98 -2.45
CA PHE A 206 -8.14 6.41 -2.75
C PHE A 206 -9.18 6.72 -3.83
N LYS A 207 -9.93 7.79 -3.63
CA LYS A 207 -11.03 8.19 -4.50
C LYS A 207 -10.58 8.30 -5.95
N SER A 208 -11.33 7.70 -6.87
CA SER A 208 -11.09 7.72 -8.32
C SER A 208 -9.76 7.12 -8.81
N SER A 209 -9.01 6.42 -7.94
CA SER A 209 -7.75 5.78 -8.35
C SER A 209 -7.96 4.61 -9.31
N SER A 210 -9.01 3.81 -9.11
CA SER A 210 -9.37 2.68 -10.00
C SER A 210 -9.91 3.20 -11.33
N GLU A 211 -10.82 4.16 -11.28
CA GLU A 211 -11.38 4.83 -12.44
C GLU A 211 -10.27 5.45 -13.30
N MET A 212 -9.22 6.00 -12.68
CA MET A 212 -8.11 6.63 -13.41
C MET A 212 -7.33 5.62 -14.25
N ILE A 213 -7.09 4.42 -13.70
CA ILE A 213 -6.45 3.33 -14.42
C ILE A 213 -7.36 2.81 -15.53
N GLU A 214 -8.64 2.64 -15.25
CA GLU A 214 -9.64 2.17 -16.23
C GLU A 214 -9.81 3.15 -17.39
N ALA A 215 -9.85 4.46 -17.13
CA ALA A 215 -9.95 5.50 -18.15
C ALA A 215 -8.76 5.47 -19.11
N GLN A 216 -7.54 5.35 -18.59
CA GLN A 216 -6.33 5.23 -19.40
C GLN A 216 -6.29 3.91 -20.19
N GLN A 217 -6.70 2.79 -19.58
CA GLN A 217 -6.78 1.49 -20.25
C GLN A 217 -7.78 1.51 -21.39
N ARG A 218 -8.97 2.09 -21.18
CA ARG A 218 -10.00 2.27 -22.22
C ARG A 218 -9.47 3.11 -23.37
N TYR A 219 -8.78 4.20 -23.07
CA TYR A 219 -8.15 5.03 -24.08
C TYR A 219 -7.13 4.23 -24.91
N ILE A 220 -6.24 3.48 -24.26
CA ILE A 220 -5.25 2.62 -24.94
C ILE A 220 -5.94 1.57 -25.81
N GLN A 221 -7.00 0.92 -25.31
CA GLN A 221 -7.74 -0.10 -26.06
C GLN A 221 -8.40 0.46 -27.32
N LYS A 222 -8.94 1.68 -27.25
CA LYS A 222 -9.65 2.31 -28.37
C LYS A 222 -8.71 2.96 -29.39
N HIS A 223 -7.62 3.58 -28.92
CA HIS A 223 -6.72 4.39 -29.75
C HIS A 223 -5.36 3.73 -30.04
N ASN A 224 -5.07 2.56 -29.45
CA ASN A 224 -3.81 1.82 -29.55
C ASN A 224 -2.55 2.60 -29.09
N VAL A 225 -2.73 3.70 -28.37
CA VAL A 225 -1.67 4.53 -27.81
C VAL A 225 -2.09 5.05 -26.44
N ALA A 226 -1.12 5.27 -25.54
CA ALA A 226 -1.39 5.90 -24.25
C ALA A 226 -1.61 7.41 -24.42
N PHE A 227 -2.58 7.96 -23.68
CA PHE A 227 -2.75 9.41 -23.59
C PHE A 227 -1.60 10.01 -22.78
N LYS A 228 -0.84 10.93 -23.39
CA LYS A 228 0.32 11.53 -22.73
C LYS A 228 -0.10 12.60 -21.73
N ASN A 229 0.61 12.67 -20.61
CA ASN A 229 0.36 13.66 -19.56
C ASN A 229 -1.11 13.67 -19.09
N PRO A 230 -1.63 12.54 -18.58
CA PRO A 230 -3.04 12.41 -18.18
C PRO A 230 -3.42 13.32 -17.01
N PHE A 231 -2.44 13.85 -16.28
CA PHE A 231 -2.60 14.80 -15.17
C PHE A 231 -2.31 16.26 -15.56
N ALA A 232 -2.11 16.53 -16.85
CA ALA A 232 -1.97 17.87 -17.42
C ALA A 232 -0.95 18.79 -16.71
N TYR A 233 0.26 18.31 -16.45
CA TYR A 233 1.33 19.17 -15.95
C TYR A 233 1.86 20.12 -17.06
N PRO A 234 2.17 21.39 -16.74
CA PRO A 234 2.82 22.29 -17.69
C PRO A 234 4.26 21.85 -18.00
N PRO A 235 4.81 22.21 -19.17
CA PRO A 235 6.24 22.06 -19.43
C PRO A 235 7.06 22.93 -18.47
N ILE A 236 8.33 22.59 -18.26
CA ILE A 236 9.24 23.35 -17.40
C ILE A 236 10.15 24.30 -18.20
N LYS A 237 10.54 25.42 -17.59
CA LYS A 237 11.57 26.34 -18.09
C LYS A 237 12.51 26.81 -16.98
N LYS A 238 13.68 27.34 -17.35
CA LYS A 238 14.57 28.01 -16.40
C LYS A 238 14.25 29.49 -16.31
N GLU A 239 14.05 29.98 -15.10
CA GLU A 239 13.88 31.39 -14.77
C GLU A 239 14.80 31.75 -13.60
N ASN A 240 15.66 32.76 -13.76
CA ASN A 240 16.66 33.16 -12.76
C ASN A 240 17.51 31.99 -12.21
N GLY A 241 17.83 31.01 -13.05
CA GLY A 241 18.64 29.84 -12.69
C GLY A 241 17.88 28.71 -11.98
N LYS A 242 16.57 28.87 -11.70
CA LYS A 242 15.71 27.83 -11.11
C LYS A 242 14.72 27.28 -12.14
N TRP A 243 14.35 26.01 -12.00
CA TRP A 243 13.31 25.40 -12.82
C TRP A 243 11.93 25.78 -12.29
N VAL A 244 11.03 26.18 -13.19
CA VAL A 244 9.65 26.56 -12.89
C VAL A 244 8.72 26.00 -13.96
N TYR A 245 7.45 25.82 -13.63
CA TYR A 245 6.42 25.45 -14.61
C TYR A 245 6.10 26.62 -15.55
N ASP A 246 6.17 26.40 -16.85
CA ASP A 246 5.82 27.35 -17.91
C ASP A 246 4.32 27.30 -18.21
N VAL A 247 3.52 27.73 -17.23
CA VAL A 247 2.05 27.66 -17.23
C VAL A 247 1.37 28.51 -18.32
N PHE A 248 2.11 29.46 -18.91
CA PHE A 248 1.65 30.34 -19.98
C PHE A 248 2.25 29.98 -21.34
N ASN A 249 2.85 28.80 -21.48
CA ASN A 249 3.33 28.33 -22.76
C ASN A 249 2.16 28.25 -23.77
N PRO A 250 2.24 28.86 -24.97
CA PRO A 250 1.16 28.81 -25.96
C PRO A 250 0.78 27.40 -26.41
N ASN A 251 1.70 26.44 -26.28
CA ASN A 251 1.47 25.03 -26.62
C ASN A 251 0.89 24.22 -25.45
N TYR A 252 0.84 24.78 -24.24
CA TYR A 252 0.26 24.11 -23.08
C TYR A 252 -1.26 24.22 -23.12
N LYS A 253 -1.90 23.15 -23.58
CA LYS A 253 -3.36 22.99 -23.59
C LYS A 253 -3.73 21.75 -22.77
N PRO A 254 -4.08 21.91 -21.48
CA PRO A 254 -4.48 20.81 -20.60
C PRO A 254 -5.56 19.94 -21.24
N TRP A 255 -5.31 18.63 -21.32
CA TRP A 255 -6.25 17.66 -21.91
C TRP A 255 -6.72 18.01 -23.33
N ALA A 256 -5.82 18.52 -24.18
CA ALA A 256 -6.10 18.62 -25.61
C ALA A 256 -6.16 17.22 -26.25
N SER A 257 -7.03 17.08 -27.26
CA SER A 257 -7.08 15.88 -28.13
C SER A 257 -5.71 15.58 -28.72
N GLN A 258 -5.32 14.30 -28.69
CA GLN A 258 -4.02 13.82 -29.20
C GLN A 258 -4.18 12.92 -30.43
N ASN A 259 -5.38 12.37 -30.65
CA ASN A 259 -5.74 11.51 -31.78
C ASN A 259 -7.13 11.86 -32.33
N GLU A 260 -7.44 11.41 -33.54
CA GLU A 260 -8.76 11.63 -34.15
C GLU A 260 -9.88 10.93 -33.34
N ASN A 261 -10.96 11.67 -33.03
CA ASN A 261 -12.17 11.18 -32.33
C ASN A 261 -11.93 10.67 -30.89
N ASP A 262 -10.95 11.24 -30.18
CA ASP A 262 -10.61 10.88 -28.80
C ASP A 262 -11.25 11.79 -27.73
N GLU A 263 -12.01 12.80 -28.13
CA GLU A 263 -12.44 13.91 -27.25
C GLU A 263 -13.25 13.44 -26.04
N GLU A 264 -14.14 12.46 -26.20
CA GLU A 264 -14.94 11.92 -25.11
C GLU A 264 -14.07 11.11 -24.12
N ASP A 265 -13.09 10.35 -24.61
CA ASP A 265 -12.19 9.58 -23.75
C ASP A 265 -11.24 10.53 -22.99
N VAL A 266 -10.77 11.60 -23.64
CA VAL A 266 -9.96 12.65 -23.01
C VAL A 266 -10.75 13.39 -21.92
N LYS A 267 -12.05 13.65 -22.16
CA LYS A 267 -12.94 14.24 -21.15
C LYS A 267 -13.07 13.33 -19.92
N ILE A 268 -13.23 12.02 -20.11
CA ILE A 268 -13.27 11.04 -19.01
C ILE A 268 -11.95 11.04 -18.22
N ILE A 269 -10.81 11.05 -18.91
CA ILE A 269 -9.48 11.16 -18.27
C ILE A 269 -9.39 12.43 -17.43
N LYS A 270 -9.81 13.58 -17.98
CA LYS A 270 -9.81 14.86 -17.26
C LYS A 270 -10.68 14.82 -15.99
N GLU A 271 -11.93 14.39 -16.13
CA GLU A 271 -12.87 14.32 -15.00
C GLU A 271 -12.33 13.41 -13.89
N THR A 272 -11.75 12.28 -14.29
CA THR A 272 -11.21 11.31 -13.34
C THR A 272 -9.92 11.81 -12.67
N ALA A 273 -9.03 12.46 -13.42
CA ALA A 273 -7.82 13.06 -12.88
C ALA A 273 -8.13 14.15 -11.84
N LEU A 274 -9.09 15.04 -12.14
CA LEU A 274 -9.50 16.10 -11.21
C LEU A 274 -10.28 15.58 -10.00
N ASN A 275 -10.91 14.40 -10.11
CA ASN A 275 -11.63 13.76 -9.00
C ASN A 275 -10.75 12.78 -8.20
N LEU A 276 -9.49 12.59 -8.59
CA LEU A 276 -8.53 11.79 -7.84
C LEU A 276 -8.39 12.37 -6.43
N GLY A 277 -8.49 11.51 -5.42
CA GLY A 277 -8.60 11.89 -4.01
C GLY A 277 -7.36 12.50 -3.36
N PHE A 278 -6.61 13.34 -4.05
CA PHE A 278 -5.40 14.00 -3.58
C PHE A 278 -5.47 15.49 -3.93
N TYR A 279 -5.59 16.33 -2.89
CA TYR A 279 -5.80 17.77 -3.06
C TYR A 279 -4.85 18.58 -2.19
N SER A 280 -4.50 19.76 -2.68
CA SER A 280 -3.68 20.77 -1.99
C SER A 280 -4.51 22.03 -1.77
N GLY A 281 -4.13 22.85 -0.81
CA GLY A 281 -4.71 24.19 -0.64
C GLY A 281 -4.02 25.25 -1.51
N ARG A 282 -3.03 24.89 -2.34
CA ARG A 282 -2.34 25.80 -3.26
C ARG A 282 -3.32 26.42 -4.25
N MET A 283 -3.35 27.75 -4.33
CA MET A 283 -4.26 28.49 -5.22
C MET A 283 -3.75 28.57 -6.67
N TYR A 284 -2.46 28.83 -6.87
CA TYR A 284 -1.88 29.11 -8.19
C TYR A 284 -0.57 28.33 -8.40
N TRP A 285 -0.27 27.93 -9.64
CA TRP A 285 0.92 27.14 -9.97
C TRP A 285 2.23 27.86 -9.68
N ASN A 286 2.27 29.17 -9.97
CA ASN A 286 3.52 29.93 -10.06
C ASN A 286 3.85 30.75 -8.81
N LEU A 287 3.03 30.68 -7.74
CA LEU A 287 3.23 31.44 -6.49
C LEU A 287 2.84 30.62 -5.26
N SER A 288 3.39 31.00 -4.10
CA SER A 288 2.93 30.54 -2.78
C SER A 288 1.61 31.23 -2.38
N ASN A 289 0.82 30.61 -1.50
CA ASN A 289 -0.40 31.27 -1.03
C ASN A 289 -0.09 32.52 -0.21
N TYR A 290 1.05 32.56 0.48
CA TYR A 290 1.50 33.76 1.18
C TYR A 290 1.67 34.93 0.20
N GLU A 291 2.38 34.72 -0.92
CA GLU A 291 2.57 35.76 -1.95
C GLU A 291 1.23 36.22 -2.53
N VAL A 292 0.35 35.26 -2.86
CA VAL A 292 -0.98 35.53 -3.40
C VAL A 292 -1.80 36.38 -2.43
N LEU A 293 -2.02 35.89 -1.21
CA LEU A 293 -2.85 36.55 -0.20
C LEU A 293 -2.30 37.93 0.19
N SER A 294 -0.97 38.08 0.27
CA SER A 294 -0.32 39.36 0.56
C SER A 294 -0.49 40.40 -0.56
N ALA A 295 -0.88 39.97 -1.76
CA ALA A 295 -1.04 40.82 -2.93
C ALA A 295 -2.51 41.16 -3.25
N ILE A 296 -3.47 40.33 -2.84
CA ILE A 296 -4.90 40.53 -3.16
C ILE A 296 -5.39 41.96 -2.87
N PRO A 297 -5.20 42.54 -1.68
CA PRO A 297 -5.72 43.90 -1.36
C PRO A 297 -5.21 45.01 -2.28
N TYR A 298 -4.10 44.76 -2.98
CA TYR A 298 -3.40 45.72 -3.83
C TYR A 298 -3.59 45.43 -5.32
N SER A 299 -4.43 44.45 -5.68
CA SER A 299 -4.59 43.91 -7.03
C SER A 299 -6.01 44.16 -7.54
N PRO A 300 -6.28 45.28 -8.23
CA PRO A 300 -7.65 45.68 -8.59
C PRO A 300 -8.30 44.79 -9.65
N ASP A 301 -7.51 44.12 -10.49
CA ASP A 301 -8.04 43.23 -11.55
C ASP A 301 -8.02 41.75 -11.13
N PHE A 302 -7.81 41.49 -9.84
CA PHE A 302 -7.79 40.13 -9.32
C PHE A 302 -9.19 39.52 -9.32
N ASP A 303 -9.30 38.33 -9.89
CA ASP A 303 -10.50 37.50 -9.89
C ASP A 303 -10.11 36.09 -9.43
N PHE A 304 -10.59 35.71 -8.25
CA PHE A 304 -10.34 34.40 -7.68
C PHE A 304 -11.06 33.27 -8.46
N GLU A 305 -12.11 33.57 -9.23
CA GLU A 305 -12.85 32.56 -9.99
C GLU A 305 -12.24 32.30 -11.37
N ALA A 306 -11.51 33.26 -11.95
CA ALA A 306 -10.86 33.13 -13.24
C ALA A 306 -9.69 32.11 -13.25
N ASP A 307 -9.53 31.36 -14.34
CA ASP A 307 -8.39 30.44 -14.56
C ASP A 307 -7.05 31.20 -14.60
N GLU A 308 -7.07 32.38 -15.21
CA GLU A 308 -5.93 33.30 -15.30
C GLU A 308 -6.34 34.67 -14.78
N THR A 309 -5.52 35.26 -13.93
CA THR A 309 -5.78 36.59 -13.37
C THR A 309 -4.47 37.36 -13.13
N ILE A 310 -4.58 38.63 -12.73
CA ILE A 310 -3.46 39.54 -12.52
C ILE A 310 -3.35 39.88 -11.03
N LEU A 311 -2.15 39.68 -10.49
CA LEU A 311 -1.78 40.11 -9.14
C LEU A 311 -0.69 41.18 -9.20
N MET A 312 -0.81 42.19 -8.36
CA MET A 312 0.22 43.20 -8.14
C MET A 312 1.23 42.67 -7.12
N LEU A 313 2.26 41.97 -7.58
CA LEU A 313 3.30 41.39 -6.72
C LEU A 313 4.37 42.42 -6.35
N PRO A 314 5.09 42.23 -5.22
CA PRO A 314 6.25 43.06 -4.88
C PRO A 314 7.23 43.21 -6.04
N ASN A 315 7.59 44.45 -6.37
CA ASN A 315 8.60 44.73 -7.39
C ASN A 315 10.00 44.43 -6.82
N PRO A 316 10.79 43.51 -7.39
CA PRO A 316 12.15 43.21 -6.92
C PRO A 316 13.09 44.43 -6.93
N GLU A 317 12.86 45.39 -7.83
CA GLU A 317 13.61 46.65 -7.90
C GLU A 317 13.25 47.61 -6.75
N TYR A 318 12.11 47.45 -6.09
CA TYR A 318 11.72 48.29 -4.95
C TYR A 318 12.43 47.83 -3.67
N SER A 319 13.70 48.20 -3.53
CA SER A 319 14.56 47.77 -2.42
C SER A 319 15.54 48.85 -1.98
N LEU A 320 15.57 49.15 -0.68
CA LEU A 320 16.57 50.03 -0.05
C LEU A 320 18.01 49.48 -0.12
N LYS A 321 18.19 48.22 -0.55
CA LYS A 321 19.52 47.66 -0.82
C LYS A 321 20.05 48.04 -2.20
N LEU A 322 19.16 48.36 -3.13
CA LEU A 322 19.47 48.64 -4.53
C LEU A 322 19.41 50.14 -4.84
N HIS A 323 18.49 50.88 -4.19
CA HIS A 323 18.19 52.28 -4.46
C HIS A 323 18.05 53.08 -3.16
N SER A 324 18.22 54.40 -3.24
CA SER A 324 17.99 55.35 -2.14
C SER A 324 16.49 55.61 -1.88
N GLU A 325 16.14 56.20 -0.73
CA GLU A 325 14.76 56.57 -0.40
C GLU A 325 14.14 57.55 -1.41
N GLU A 326 14.96 58.41 -2.02
CA GLU A 326 14.54 59.38 -3.04
C GLU A 326 14.27 58.67 -4.37
N GLU A 327 15.17 57.78 -4.81
CA GLU A 327 14.99 56.98 -6.05
C GLU A 327 13.77 56.05 -5.96
N LEU A 328 13.48 55.50 -4.77
CA LEU A 328 12.30 54.66 -4.57
C LEU A 328 10.96 55.41 -4.71
N GLN A 329 10.94 56.74 -4.70
CA GLN A 329 9.70 57.50 -4.95
C GLN A 329 9.20 57.34 -6.39
N ASP A 330 10.10 57.06 -7.32
CA ASP A 330 9.83 56.90 -8.75
C ASP A 330 9.76 55.43 -9.18
N ILE A 331 10.12 54.48 -8.30
CA ILE A 331 10.04 53.04 -8.55
C ILE A 331 8.70 52.52 -8.05
N ALA A 332 7.97 51.80 -8.90
CA ALA A 332 6.73 51.14 -8.52
C ALA A 332 6.97 50.12 -7.38
N GLN A 333 6.15 50.17 -6.33
CA GLN A 333 6.19 49.20 -5.22
C GLN A 333 5.81 47.79 -5.68
N ARG A 334 4.84 47.68 -6.58
CA ARG A 334 4.32 46.41 -7.08
C ARG A 334 4.18 46.41 -8.60
N ILE A 335 4.33 45.25 -9.21
CA ILE A 335 4.22 45.03 -10.65
C ILE A 335 3.12 44.01 -10.97
N PRO A 336 2.37 44.20 -12.07
CA PRO A 336 1.36 43.24 -12.50
C PRO A 336 2.04 41.94 -12.94
N THR A 337 1.61 40.84 -12.34
CA THR A 337 2.10 39.50 -12.63
C THR A 337 0.91 38.60 -12.94
N LYS A 338 0.98 37.91 -14.08
CA LYS A 338 -0.04 36.96 -14.48
C LYS A 338 0.11 35.66 -13.67
N VAL A 339 -1.00 35.12 -13.19
CA VAL A 339 -1.05 33.86 -12.44
C VAL A 339 -2.06 32.90 -13.04
N LYS A 340 -1.81 31.59 -12.88
CA LYS A 340 -2.67 30.52 -13.39
C LYS A 340 -3.09 29.58 -12.28
N LYS A 341 -4.39 29.31 -12.18
CA LYS A 341 -4.98 28.47 -11.13
C LYS A 341 -4.32 27.09 -11.09
N TYR A 342 -4.09 26.61 -9.87
CA TYR A 342 -3.60 25.26 -9.66
C TYR A 342 -4.73 24.25 -9.92
N LEU A 343 -4.44 23.18 -10.68
CA LEU A 343 -5.47 22.22 -11.13
C LEU A 343 -6.01 21.34 -9.99
N TYR A 344 -5.18 21.08 -8.97
CA TYR A 344 -5.50 20.17 -7.87
C TYR A 344 -5.74 20.91 -6.54
N PHE A 345 -6.21 22.17 -6.64
CA PHE A 345 -6.80 22.87 -5.51
C PHE A 345 -8.03 22.10 -5.01
N ASP A 346 -8.22 22.00 -3.69
CA ASP A 346 -9.35 21.25 -3.13
C ASP A 346 -10.70 21.83 -3.58
N PRO A 347 -11.47 21.11 -4.43
CA PRO A 347 -12.68 21.66 -5.05
C PRO A 347 -13.81 21.87 -4.04
N LYS A 348 -13.71 21.29 -2.85
CA LYS A 348 -14.71 21.45 -1.78
C LYS A 348 -14.41 22.64 -0.87
N GLN A 349 -13.21 23.22 -0.95
CA GLN A 349 -12.81 24.34 -0.10
C GLN A 349 -13.45 25.65 -0.58
N LYS A 350 -13.74 26.54 0.38
CA LYS A 350 -14.32 27.86 0.11
C LYS A 350 -13.52 28.96 0.82
N PRO A 351 -13.50 30.18 0.27
CA PRO A 351 -12.90 31.33 0.95
C PRO A 351 -13.57 31.66 2.28
N SER A 352 -12.76 31.95 3.31
CA SER A 352 -13.25 32.42 4.61
C SER A 352 -13.77 33.87 4.56
N GLN A 353 -14.32 34.37 5.66
CA GLN A 353 -14.74 35.78 5.76
C GLN A 353 -13.53 36.73 5.67
N GLU A 354 -12.38 36.30 6.18
CA GLU A 354 -11.11 37.02 6.13
C GLU A 354 -10.62 37.18 4.69
N PHE A 355 -10.75 36.14 3.86
CA PHE A 355 -10.45 36.22 2.43
C PHE A 355 -11.40 37.18 1.70
N LYS A 356 -12.70 37.13 2.01
CA LYS A 356 -13.68 38.06 1.43
C LYS A 356 -13.37 39.52 1.78
N LYS A 357 -12.80 39.79 2.95
CA LYS A 357 -12.31 41.14 3.30
C LYS A 357 -11.18 41.60 2.36
N LEU A 358 -10.25 40.72 2.00
CA LEU A 358 -9.19 41.04 1.03
C LEU A 358 -9.76 41.31 -0.37
N LEU A 359 -10.72 40.49 -0.81
CA LEU A 359 -11.41 40.71 -2.09
C LEU A 359 -12.16 42.05 -2.10
N ASN A 360 -12.84 42.41 -1.02
CA ASN A 360 -13.53 43.70 -0.93
C ASN A 360 -12.53 44.87 -1.05
N GLN A 361 -11.34 44.77 -0.44
CA GLN A 361 -10.29 45.78 -0.59
C GLN A 361 -9.78 45.88 -2.04
N SER A 362 -9.61 44.75 -2.72
CA SER A 362 -9.30 44.69 -4.15
C SER A 362 -10.38 45.38 -4.99
N TYR A 363 -11.66 45.09 -4.74
CA TYR A 363 -12.78 45.70 -5.46
C TYR A 363 -12.93 47.21 -5.19
N GLU A 364 -12.70 47.66 -3.96
CA GLU A 364 -12.63 49.09 -3.63
C GLU A 364 -11.49 49.78 -4.39
N LEU A 365 -10.34 49.12 -4.49
CA LEU A 365 -9.21 49.62 -5.26
C LEU A 365 -9.54 49.69 -6.75
N LYS A 366 -10.24 48.68 -7.31
CA LYS A 366 -10.72 48.69 -8.69
C LYS A 366 -11.69 49.84 -8.95
N HIS A 367 -12.62 50.08 -8.03
CA HIS A 367 -13.55 51.19 -8.13
C HIS A 367 -12.82 52.55 -8.13
N LYS A 368 -11.75 52.70 -7.32
CA LYS A 368 -10.91 53.91 -7.30
C LYS A 368 -10.05 54.07 -8.56
N LEU A 369 -9.62 52.95 -9.16
CA LEU A 369 -8.85 52.94 -10.40
C LEU A 369 -9.69 53.35 -11.63
N GLY A 370 -11.00 53.07 -11.59
CA GLY A 370 -11.93 53.42 -12.66
C GLY A 370 -11.86 52.45 -13.84
N SER A 371 -11.85 52.97 -15.07
CA SER A 371 -11.91 52.16 -16.30
C SER A 371 -10.55 51.58 -16.74
N ILE A 372 -9.45 51.90 -16.04
CA ILE A 372 -8.13 51.34 -16.35
C ILE A 372 -8.11 49.87 -15.92
N SER A 373 -7.71 48.98 -16.83
CA SER A 373 -7.50 47.55 -16.60
C SER A 373 -6.14 47.15 -17.16
N TYR A 374 -5.63 45.99 -16.74
CA TYR A 374 -4.36 45.46 -17.20
C TYR A 374 -4.42 45.15 -18.70
N ASP A 375 -3.42 45.67 -19.42
CA ASP A 375 -3.18 45.40 -20.84
C ASP A 375 -1.75 44.83 -20.97
N PRO A 376 -1.58 43.60 -21.47
CA PRO A 376 -0.26 43.01 -21.65
C PRO A 376 0.62 43.76 -22.66
N ASP A 377 0.04 44.49 -23.62
CA ASP A 377 0.80 45.26 -24.62
C ASP A 377 1.31 46.60 -24.06
N ASN A 378 0.71 47.08 -22.95
CA ASN A 378 1.10 48.34 -22.30
C ASN A 378 0.96 48.28 -20.77
N PRO A 379 1.75 47.44 -20.08
CA PRO A 379 1.62 47.21 -18.65
C PRO A 379 2.01 48.42 -17.80
N GLN A 380 2.79 49.37 -18.33
CA GLN A 380 3.31 50.52 -17.59
C GLN A 380 2.17 51.46 -17.15
N ILE A 381 1.22 51.74 -18.05
CA ILE A 381 0.07 52.62 -17.73
C ILE A 381 -0.71 52.08 -16.53
N TYR A 382 -1.01 50.79 -16.55
CA TYR A 382 -1.69 50.11 -15.44
C TYR A 382 -0.85 50.15 -14.16
N THR A 383 0.44 49.80 -14.26
CA THR A 383 1.37 49.75 -13.12
C THR A 383 1.45 51.09 -12.41
N GLU A 384 1.68 52.19 -13.15
CA GLU A 384 1.75 53.53 -12.58
C GLU A 384 0.43 53.97 -11.95
N ALA A 385 -0.70 53.72 -12.62
CA ALA A 385 -2.02 54.11 -12.14
C ALA A 385 -2.37 53.43 -10.81
N VAL A 386 -2.11 52.13 -10.70
CA VAL A 386 -2.37 51.36 -9.47
C VAL A 386 -1.43 51.78 -8.34
N ASN A 387 -0.13 51.92 -8.60
CA ASN A 387 0.84 52.29 -7.56
C ASN A 387 0.58 53.69 -6.97
N LYS A 388 0.08 54.64 -7.77
CA LYS A 388 -0.33 55.97 -7.28
C LYS A 388 -1.40 55.92 -6.20
N LEU A 389 -2.27 54.90 -6.23
CA LEU A 389 -3.35 54.74 -5.25
C LEU A 389 -2.86 54.23 -3.89
N TYR A 390 -1.66 53.62 -3.82
CA TYR A 390 -1.15 53.00 -2.59
C TYR A 390 -0.81 53.98 -1.47
N LYS A 391 -0.45 55.22 -1.80
CA LYS A 391 -0.09 56.26 -0.81
C LYS A 391 -1.21 56.52 0.21
N ASN A 392 -2.46 56.22 -0.15
CA ASN A 392 -3.64 56.42 0.69
C ASN A 392 -4.14 55.12 1.37
N LEU A 393 -3.47 53.97 1.16
CA LEU A 393 -3.91 52.66 1.66
C LEU A 393 -3.16 52.17 2.90
N VAL A 394 -1.94 52.66 3.12
CA VAL A 394 -1.08 52.25 4.24
C VAL A 394 -0.70 53.47 5.09
N PRO A 395 -0.59 53.33 6.44
CA PRO A 395 -0.20 54.44 7.32
C PRO A 395 1.17 55.03 6.97
N ASN A 396 1.39 56.30 7.31
CA ASN A 396 2.68 56.98 7.10
C ASN A 396 3.84 56.18 7.68
N GLY A 397 4.85 55.89 6.85
CA GLY A 397 6.03 55.10 7.22
C GLY A 397 5.93 53.59 6.95
N GLN A 398 4.79 53.09 6.47
CA GLN A 398 4.64 51.71 5.98
C GLN A 398 4.57 51.66 4.45
N THR A 399 4.92 50.52 3.86
CA THR A 399 4.77 50.27 2.42
C THR A 399 3.80 49.12 2.18
N THR A 400 3.34 48.96 0.93
CA THR A 400 2.51 47.79 0.58
C THR A 400 3.26 46.47 0.71
N LEU A 401 4.60 46.50 0.76
CA LEU A 401 5.47 45.32 0.95
C LEU A 401 5.76 45.05 2.44
N ASN A 402 5.80 46.09 3.27
CA ASN A 402 6.20 46.02 4.67
C ASN A 402 5.19 46.77 5.55
N ASN A 403 4.16 46.04 5.97
CA ASN A 403 3.09 46.53 6.86
C ASN A 403 2.65 45.43 7.84
N ASP A 404 1.81 45.80 8.81
CA ASP A 404 1.37 44.88 9.87
C ASP A 404 0.53 43.70 9.36
N PHE A 405 -0.24 43.90 8.28
CA PHE A 405 -1.02 42.84 7.65
C PHE A 405 -0.10 41.78 7.04
N VAL A 406 0.85 42.18 6.19
CA VAL A 406 1.80 41.25 5.52
C VAL A 406 2.62 40.46 6.56
N LYS A 407 3.04 41.11 7.65
CA LYS A 407 3.85 40.47 8.71
C LYS A 407 3.09 39.43 9.54
N ARG A 408 1.77 39.59 9.69
CA ARG A 408 0.92 38.72 10.51
C ARG A 408 0.04 37.80 9.66
N LEU A 409 0.31 37.73 8.36
CA LEU A 409 -0.47 36.94 7.42
C LEU A 409 -0.23 35.45 7.67
N GLU A 410 -1.31 34.73 7.98
CA GLU A 410 -1.31 33.28 8.15
C GLU A 410 -2.23 32.65 7.10
N PRO A 411 -1.70 32.04 6.02
CA PRO A 411 -2.49 31.58 4.88
C PRO A 411 -3.69 30.70 5.23
N LYS A 412 -3.54 29.79 6.21
CA LYS A 412 -4.58 28.84 6.63
C LYS A 412 -5.89 29.51 7.10
N LYS A 413 -5.82 30.73 7.66
CA LYS A 413 -7.00 31.49 8.16
C LYS A 413 -7.90 32.04 7.05
N TYR A 414 -7.43 32.00 5.81
CA TYR A 414 -8.13 32.52 4.65
C TYR A 414 -9.00 31.48 3.94
N MET A 415 -8.96 30.22 4.41
CA MET A 415 -9.83 29.14 3.96
C MET A 415 -10.84 28.78 5.05
N GLN A 416 -12.03 28.35 4.63
CA GLN A 416 -13.17 28.20 5.53
C GLN A 416 -13.10 26.94 6.39
N ASN A 417 -12.86 25.77 5.79
CA ASN A 417 -13.07 24.51 6.48
C ASN A 417 -11.74 23.78 6.78
N ARG A 418 -11.47 23.50 8.06
CA ARG A 418 -10.25 22.85 8.55
C ARG A 418 -10.13 21.35 8.24
N VAL A 419 -11.24 20.69 7.87
CA VAL A 419 -11.18 19.29 7.40
C VAL A 419 -10.86 19.18 5.91
N LEU A 420 -10.70 20.32 5.25
CA LEU A 420 -10.32 20.45 3.85
C LEU A 420 -8.91 21.06 3.71
N ALA A 421 -8.33 21.03 2.51
CA ALA A 421 -6.99 21.59 2.31
C ALA A 421 -7.00 23.12 2.45
N LEU A 422 -6.05 23.68 3.21
CA LEU A 422 -6.03 25.10 3.60
C LEU A 422 -4.98 25.92 2.85
N ASP A 423 -3.81 25.34 2.62
CA ASP A 423 -2.70 25.97 1.88
C ASP A 423 -1.81 24.93 1.19
N GLU A 424 -0.70 25.36 0.56
CA GLU A 424 0.28 24.48 -0.10
C GLU A 424 1.01 23.52 0.87
N TYR A 425 0.86 23.71 2.19
CA TYR A 425 1.36 22.81 3.23
C TYR A 425 0.25 21.95 3.83
N THR A 426 -0.89 21.85 3.16
CA THR A 426 -2.02 21.08 3.62
C THR A 426 -2.43 20.06 2.55
N LEU A 427 -2.25 18.77 2.85
CA LEU A 427 -2.59 17.67 1.95
C LEU A 427 -3.91 17.03 2.38
N ARG A 428 -4.90 16.99 1.50
CA ARG A 428 -6.11 16.20 1.72
C ARG A 428 -6.11 14.93 0.90
N ILE A 429 -6.36 13.82 1.58
CA ILE A 429 -6.59 12.51 0.99
C ILE A 429 -8.08 12.18 1.13
N ALA A 430 -8.73 11.78 0.05
CA ALA A 430 -10.11 11.31 0.03
C ALA A 430 -10.16 9.82 -0.39
N TYR A 431 -11.06 9.07 0.24
CA TYR A 431 -11.33 7.68 -0.07
C TYR A 431 -12.67 7.55 -0.81
N ASP A 432 -12.87 6.45 -1.52
CA ASP A 432 -14.15 6.16 -2.17
C ASP A 432 -15.26 5.96 -1.15
N GLU A 433 -16.40 6.63 -1.36
CA GLU A 433 -17.56 6.59 -0.45
C GLU A 433 -18.21 5.20 -0.37
N TYR A 434 -18.10 4.40 -1.43
CA TYR A 434 -18.64 3.03 -1.46
C TYR A 434 -17.68 2.00 -0.85
N GLN A 435 -16.45 2.40 -0.53
CA GLN A 435 -15.44 1.56 0.09
C GLN A 435 -14.48 2.37 0.98
N PRO A 436 -14.98 3.09 1.99
CA PRO A 436 -14.12 3.91 2.84
C PRO A 436 -13.08 3.06 3.56
N THR A 437 -11.99 3.69 3.99
CA THR A 437 -10.85 2.97 4.55
C THR A 437 -10.96 2.80 6.07
N THR A 438 -10.17 1.93 6.66
CA THR A 438 -10.10 1.74 8.12
C THR A 438 -9.05 2.64 8.75
N ILE A 439 -9.08 2.83 10.07
CA ILE A 439 -8.05 3.58 10.79
C ILE A 439 -6.63 3.04 10.54
N ASN A 440 -6.46 1.72 10.52
CA ASN A 440 -5.16 1.10 10.30
C ASN A 440 -4.64 1.47 8.91
N ASN A 441 -5.49 1.40 7.89
CA ASN A 441 -5.11 1.83 6.56
C ASN A 441 -4.82 3.34 6.51
N ALA A 442 -5.72 4.20 6.99
CA ALA A 442 -5.50 5.64 7.00
C ALA A 442 -4.18 6.04 7.69
N TYR A 443 -3.84 5.37 8.80
CA TYR A 443 -2.55 5.52 9.48
C TYR A 443 -1.36 5.06 8.63
N GLN A 444 -1.45 3.86 8.03
CA GLN A 444 -0.39 3.35 7.15
C GLN A 444 -0.18 4.24 5.91
N ASP A 445 -1.26 4.87 5.41
CA ASP A 445 -1.17 5.79 4.28
C ASP A 445 -0.22 6.94 4.59
N ILE A 446 -0.48 7.66 5.68
CA ILE A 446 0.34 8.80 6.12
C ILE A 446 1.70 8.40 6.68
N ASN A 447 1.92 7.14 7.06
CA ASN A 447 3.19 6.65 7.61
C ASN A 447 4.15 6.14 6.53
N SER A 448 3.65 5.49 5.48
CA SER A 448 4.54 4.82 4.52
C SER A 448 4.04 4.68 3.08
N MET A 449 2.73 4.83 2.81
CA MET A 449 2.23 4.69 1.42
C MET A 449 2.41 5.97 0.63
N ILE A 450 2.12 7.13 1.24
CA ILE A 450 2.26 8.44 0.58
C ILE A 450 3.64 9.03 0.88
N VAL A 451 4.51 9.00 -0.12
CA VAL A 451 5.89 9.50 -0.05
C VAL A 451 6.04 10.61 -1.10
N PRO A 452 6.58 11.79 -0.75
CA PRO A 452 6.63 12.91 -1.68
C PRO A 452 7.67 12.69 -2.78
N ILE A 453 7.55 13.39 -3.90
CA ILE A 453 8.58 13.50 -4.94
C ILE A 453 8.65 14.91 -5.51
N ASN A 454 9.85 15.44 -5.70
CA ASN A 454 10.05 16.71 -6.39
C ASN A 454 9.97 16.51 -7.91
N ARG A 455 8.79 16.71 -8.51
CA ARG A 455 8.57 16.53 -9.95
C ARG A 455 9.40 17.48 -10.80
N LEU A 456 9.56 18.75 -10.41
CA LEU A 456 10.37 19.72 -11.16
C LEU A 456 11.81 19.22 -11.33
N PHE A 457 12.41 18.67 -10.27
CA PHE A 457 13.71 18.03 -10.34
C PHE A 457 13.70 16.82 -11.27
N VAL A 458 12.75 15.91 -11.11
CA VAL A 458 12.63 14.69 -11.93
C VAL A 458 12.53 15.03 -13.41
N GLU A 459 11.70 15.99 -13.79
CA GLU A 459 11.55 16.43 -15.17
C GLU A 459 12.83 17.12 -15.68
N SER A 460 13.53 17.87 -14.82
CA SER A 460 14.78 18.55 -15.20
C SER A 460 15.95 17.61 -15.52
N ILE A 461 15.94 16.39 -14.98
CA ILE A 461 17.00 15.38 -15.19
C ILE A 461 16.69 14.39 -16.32
N GLY A 462 15.60 14.60 -17.08
CA GLY A 462 15.18 13.70 -18.17
C GLY A 462 13.98 12.82 -17.85
N GLY A 463 13.29 13.08 -16.73
CA GLY A 463 12.03 12.45 -16.35
C GLY A 463 12.19 11.20 -15.50
N ILE A 464 11.05 10.53 -15.25
CA ILE A 464 10.94 9.44 -14.28
C ILE A 464 11.79 8.21 -14.60
N ARG A 465 12.28 8.07 -15.85
CA ARG A 465 13.16 6.98 -16.26
C ARG A 465 14.58 7.13 -15.74
N GLU A 466 15.05 8.38 -15.58
CA GLU A 466 16.40 8.69 -15.10
C GLU A 466 16.47 8.80 -13.56
N PHE A 467 15.33 9.06 -12.92
CA PHE A 467 15.22 9.21 -11.48
C PHE A 467 15.69 7.95 -10.75
N GLY A 468 16.62 8.12 -9.80
CA GLY A 468 17.15 7.05 -8.97
C GLY A 468 18.06 6.02 -9.66
N LEU A 469 18.55 6.29 -10.88
CA LEU A 469 19.56 5.41 -11.52
C LEU A 469 20.99 5.67 -11.02
N LYS A 470 21.24 6.87 -10.49
CA LYS A 470 22.53 7.30 -9.93
C LYS A 470 22.27 8.22 -8.74
N LYS A 471 23.29 8.44 -7.92
CA LYS A 471 23.23 9.35 -6.76
C LYS A 471 22.81 10.77 -7.15
N GLU A 472 23.33 11.29 -8.27
CA GLU A 472 23.06 12.67 -8.73
C GLU A 472 21.62 12.85 -9.24
N ASN A 473 20.95 11.75 -9.58
CA ASN A 473 19.58 11.72 -10.09
C ASN A 473 18.56 11.44 -8.97
N PHE A 474 18.90 11.73 -7.72
CA PHE A 474 18.07 11.45 -6.54
C PHE A 474 18.17 12.58 -5.53
N LEU A 475 17.03 12.94 -4.92
CA LEU A 475 16.97 13.91 -3.82
C LEU A 475 16.53 13.22 -2.53
N THR A 476 17.09 13.66 -1.42
CA THR A 476 16.72 13.25 -0.06
C THR A 476 15.99 14.40 0.63
N ASN A 477 15.07 14.09 1.55
CA ASN A 477 14.51 15.08 2.48
C ASN A 477 14.51 14.57 3.95
N GLY A 478 15.07 13.39 4.18
CA GLY A 478 15.09 12.70 5.45
C GLY A 478 16.39 12.89 6.25
N PRO A 479 16.60 12.02 7.27
CA PRO A 479 17.68 12.16 8.25
C PRO A 479 19.07 11.87 7.70
N PHE A 480 19.18 11.24 6.53
CA PHE A 480 20.46 10.89 5.91
C PHE A 480 20.54 11.28 4.44
N ASP A 481 21.74 11.70 4.03
CA ASP A 481 22.16 11.86 2.65
C ASP A 481 22.92 10.60 2.19
N ILE A 482 22.95 10.38 0.88
CA ILE A 482 23.71 9.29 0.27
C ILE A 482 25.16 9.74 0.12
N ASP A 483 26.09 9.04 0.75
CA ASP A 483 27.53 9.27 0.60
C ASP A 483 28.07 8.49 -0.59
N ASP A 484 27.79 7.18 -0.65
CA ASP A 484 28.20 6.28 -1.73
C ASP A 484 27.10 5.26 -2.06
N LEU A 485 27.02 4.85 -3.33
CA LEU A 485 25.99 3.95 -3.85
C LEU A 485 26.56 3.02 -4.91
N VAL A 486 26.51 1.71 -4.63
CA VAL A 486 26.81 0.66 -5.60
C VAL A 486 25.58 -0.23 -5.73
N LEU A 487 24.86 -0.12 -6.85
CA LEU A 487 23.64 -0.89 -7.13
C LEU A 487 23.96 -2.33 -7.57
N GLY A 488 22.98 -3.22 -7.41
CA GLY A 488 23.05 -4.62 -7.84
C GLY A 488 23.53 -5.61 -6.76
N PRO A 489 23.65 -6.91 -7.13
CA PRO A 489 24.13 -7.94 -6.20
C PRO A 489 25.54 -7.63 -5.70
N GLN A 490 25.81 -7.86 -4.42
CA GLN A 490 27.08 -7.50 -3.76
C GLN A 490 27.36 -5.98 -3.69
N GLY A 491 26.37 -5.16 -4.04
CA GLY A 491 26.43 -3.72 -3.86
C GLY A 491 26.23 -3.27 -2.41
N TYR A 492 26.19 -1.96 -2.21
CA TYR A 492 25.97 -1.34 -0.91
C TYR A 492 25.46 0.09 -1.04
N LEU A 493 24.97 0.63 0.08
CA LEU A 493 24.58 2.02 0.27
C LEU A 493 25.26 2.57 1.54
N GLU A 494 26.02 3.65 1.40
CA GLU A 494 26.57 4.39 2.53
C GLU A 494 25.78 5.67 2.76
N LEU A 495 25.34 5.86 4.00
CA LEU A 495 24.52 6.99 4.42
C LEU A 495 25.28 7.85 5.42
N THR A 496 25.16 9.16 5.29
CA THR A 496 25.71 10.14 6.23
C THR A 496 24.61 11.03 6.78
N LYS A 497 24.69 11.38 8.06
CA LYS A 497 23.71 12.24 8.72
C LYS A 497 23.54 13.58 7.99
N ASN A 498 22.30 13.87 7.58
CA ASN A 498 21.93 15.14 6.98
C ASN A 498 21.84 16.21 8.08
N LYS A 499 22.75 17.20 8.03
CA LYS A 499 22.80 18.29 9.02
C LYS A 499 21.75 19.37 8.80
N GLN A 500 21.17 19.45 7.59
CA GLN A 500 20.13 20.42 7.23
C GLN A 500 18.72 19.90 7.49
N TYR A 501 18.58 18.61 7.80
CA TYR A 501 17.32 18.01 8.19
C TYR A 501 16.75 18.68 9.46
N TYR A 502 15.46 19.05 9.45
CA TYR A 502 14.84 19.85 10.52
C TYR A 502 14.96 19.21 11.92
N SER A 503 15.02 17.87 11.98
CA SER A 503 15.15 17.07 13.21
C SER A 503 16.54 16.40 13.32
N ALA A 504 17.57 16.97 12.69
CA ALA A 504 18.94 16.44 12.71
C ALA A 504 19.53 16.31 14.12
N SER A 505 19.10 17.15 15.07
CA SER A 505 19.54 17.07 16.47
C SER A 505 19.13 15.76 17.16
N LYS A 506 18.08 15.09 16.67
CA LYS A 506 17.58 13.82 17.19
C LYS A 506 18.11 12.59 16.43
N THR A 507 18.82 12.79 15.32
CA THR A 507 19.43 11.70 14.54
C THR A 507 20.67 11.16 15.26
N ILE A 508 20.68 9.86 15.56
CA ILE A 508 21.68 9.22 16.43
C ILE A 508 22.95 8.81 15.66
N SER A 509 22.81 8.00 14.61
CA SER A 509 23.96 7.53 13.82
C SER A 509 24.51 8.65 12.92
N ASN A 510 25.83 8.72 12.76
CA ASN A 510 26.50 9.65 11.83
C ASN A 510 26.77 8.99 10.48
N LYS A 511 27.20 7.73 10.47
CA LYS A 511 27.46 6.96 9.24
C LYS A 511 26.84 5.55 9.34
N ILE A 512 26.09 5.15 8.32
CA ILE A 512 25.44 3.84 8.22
C ILE A 512 25.87 3.16 6.93
N LYS A 513 26.15 1.86 6.98
CA LYS A 513 26.43 1.04 5.80
C LYS A 513 25.40 -0.06 5.65
N ILE A 514 24.74 -0.11 4.50
CA ILE A 514 23.73 -1.11 4.16
C ILE A 514 24.27 -1.98 3.03
N TYR A 515 24.47 -3.27 3.29
CA TYR A 515 24.95 -4.24 2.31
C TYR A 515 23.78 -4.86 1.53
N PHE A 516 23.97 -5.11 0.24
CA PHE A 516 22.99 -5.77 -0.62
C PHE A 516 23.22 -7.29 -0.63
N SER A 517 22.59 -7.98 0.32
CA SER A 517 22.69 -9.42 0.55
C SER A 517 21.41 -10.00 1.15
N ASN A 518 20.87 -11.04 0.53
CA ASN A 518 19.63 -11.72 0.95
C ASN A 518 19.86 -13.14 1.50
N ASP A 519 21.08 -13.66 1.46
CA ASP A 519 21.39 -15.00 1.96
C ASP A 519 21.56 -14.99 3.49
N ALA A 520 20.68 -15.70 4.19
CA ALA A 520 20.68 -15.74 5.65
C ALA A 520 21.94 -16.40 6.26
N ASN A 521 22.62 -17.30 5.55
CA ASN A 521 23.88 -17.90 6.00
C ASN A 521 25.04 -16.91 5.88
N ILE A 522 25.12 -16.20 4.75
CA ILE A 522 26.10 -15.11 4.56
C ILE A 522 25.87 -14.02 5.61
N ASN A 523 24.62 -13.59 5.76
CA ASN A 523 24.27 -12.54 6.71
C ASN A 523 24.52 -12.96 8.17
N SER A 524 24.32 -14.23 8.53
CA SER A 524 24.68 -14.76 9.86
C SER A 524 26.18 -14.70 10.12
N THR A 525 26.99 -14.99 9.10
CA THR A 525 28.46 -14.84 9.17
C THR A 525 28.86 -13.37 9.33
N MET A 526 28.27 -12.47 8.55
CA MET A 526 28.48 -11.01 8.69
C MET A 526 28.06 -10.49 10.06
N PHE A 527 27.01 -11.05 10.67
CA PHE A 527 26.59 -10.68 12.02
C PHE A 527 27.60 -11.13 13.08
N ASP A 528 28.09 -12.37 12.97
CA ASP A 528 29.07 -12.97 13.89
C ASP A 528 30.44 -12.29 13.81
N GLU A 529 30.86 -11.91 12.60
CA GLU A 529 32.05 -11.07 12.35
C GLU A 529 31.82 -9.60 12.72
N GLY A 530 30.58 -9.23 13.02
CA GLY A 530 30.22 -7.90 13.49
C GLY A 530 29.84 -6.92 12.40
N TYR A 531 30.09 -7.17 11.09
CA TYR A 531 29.78 -6.30 9.94
C TYR A 531 28.35 -5.75 9.94
N ILE A 532 27.36 -6.56 10.27
CA ILE A 532 25.98 -6.12 10.44
C ILE A 532 25.49 -6.34 11.87
N SER A 533 24.45 -5.58 12.23
CA SER A 533 23.89 -5.55 13.59
C SER A 533 22.58 -6.33 13.71
N THR A 534 22.02 -6.84 12.62
CA THR A 534 20.80 -7.65 12.62
C THR A 534 20.75 -8.62 11.45
N THR A 535 20.13 -9.79 11.64
CA THR A 535 19.77 -10.70 10.55
C THR A 535 18.75 -11.78 10.97
N ARG A 536 18.05 -12.37 10.00
CA ARG A 536 17.24 -13.58 10.19
C ARG A 536 18.17 -14.76 10.45
N ILE A 537 17.83 -15.60 11.42
CA ILE A 537 18.60 -16.79 11.77
C ILE A 537 18.12 -17.97 10.91
N PRO A 538 18.99 -18.58 10.08
CA PRO A 538 18.68 -19.80 9.35
C PRO A 538 18.20 -20.90 10.29
N SER A 539 17.21 -21.69 9.87
CA SER A 539 16.60 -22.75 10.70
C SER A 539 17.64 -23.73 11.27
N VAL A 540 18.68 -24.05 10.50
CA VAL A 540 19.78 -24.93 10.91
C VAL A 540 20.69 -24.33 12.00
N LEU A 541 20.74 -23.00 12.13
CA LEU A 541 21.57 -22.29 13.11
C LEU A 541 20.80 -21.93 14.39
N GLN A 542 19.46 -21.98 14.39
CA GLN A 542 18.63 -21.53 15.53
C GLN A 542 19.03 -22.18 16.86
N TRP A 543 19.24 -23.51 16.88
CA TRP A 543 19.67 -24.22 18.09
C TRP A 543 21.07 -23.82 18.57
N SER A 544 22.00 -23.56 17.64
CA SER A 544 23.35 -23.11 17.98
C SER A 544 23.36 -21.70 18.56
N TYR A 545 22.56 -20.79 17.99
CA TYR A 545 22.41 -19.42 18.51
C TYR A 545 21.71 -19.42 19.86
N TRP A 546 20.73 -20.30 20.05
CA TRP A 546 19.98 -20.41 21.30
C TRP A 546 20.80 -20.99 22.46
N SER A 547 21.69 -21.94 22.17
CA SER A 547 22.55 -22.55 23.19
C SER A 547 23.72 -21.64 23.60
N ASP A 548 24.12 -20.68 22.76
CA ASP A 548 25.09 -19.64 23.11
C ASP A 548 24.43 -18.47 23.86
N LEU A 549 24.69 -18.32 25.16
CA LEU A 549 24.14 -17.26 26.00
C LEU A 549 24.44 -15.84 25.48
N ASN A 550 25.57 -15.62 24.80
CA ASN A 550 25.94 -14.32 24.26
C ASN A 550 25.13 -13.94 23.02
N LYS A 551 24.68 -14.93 22.24
CA LYS A 551 23.82 -14.73 21.07
C LYS A 551 22.35 -14.75 21.47
N ARG A 552 21.96 -15.67 22.36
CA ARG A 552 20.58 -15.86 22.84
C ARG A 552 19.94 -14.58 23.37
N LYS A 553 20.69 -13.74 24.09
CA LYS A 553 20.17 -12.46 24.62
C LYS A 553 19.75 -11.46 23.53
N TYR A 554 20.23 -11.64 22.30
CA TYR A 554 19.90 -10.83 21.12
C TYR A 554 18.90 -11.52 20.19
N MET A 555 18.48 -12.75 20.50
CA MET A 555 17.49 -13.46 19.70
C MET A 555 16.08 -12.96 19.99
N ASN A 556 15.35 -12.66 18.92
CA ASN A 556 13.94 -12.29 18.96
C ASN A 556 13.15 -13.15 17.96
N LYS A 557 11.89 -13.41 18.27
CA LYS A 557 10.96 -14.07 17.37
C LYS A 557 10.13 -12.97 16.70
N SER A 558 10.32 -12.80 15.39
CA SER A 558 9.46 -11.96 14.58
C SER A 558 8.17 -12.71 14.26
N THR A 559 7.06 -12.00 14.27
CA THR A 559 5.75 -12.51 13.85
C THR A 559 5.12 -11.53 12.87
N GLY A 560 4.73 -12.02 11.71
CA GLY A 560 3.88 -11.30 10.77
C GLY A 560 2.58 -12.06 10.54
N PHE A 561 1.83 -11.57 9.57
CA PHE A 561 0.55 -12.12 9.18
C PHE A 561 0.53 -12.26 7.68
N GLY A 562 0.20 -13.45 7.19
CA GLY A 562 0.01 -13.64 5.77
C GLY A 562 -0.31 -15.07 5.40
N THR A 563 -0.88 -15.27 4.22
CA THR A 563 -1.34 -16.59 3.77
C THR A 563 -0.57 -17.02 2.52
N ILE A 564 0.20 -18.11 2.66
CA ILE A 564 0.68 -18.87 1.51
C ILE A 564 -0.38 -19.90 1.13
N ALA A 565 -0.66 -19.98 -0.18
CA ALA A 565 -1.58 -20.95 -0.74
C ALA A 565 -1.03 -21.56 -2.04
N LEU A 566 -1.63 -22.69 -2.41
CA LEU A 566 -1.55 -23.26 -3.75
C LEU A 566 -2.73 -22.74 -4.56
N ALA A 567 -2.50 -22.01 -5.64
CA ALA A 567 -3.56 -21.57 -6.56
C ALA A 567 -3.59 -22.45 -7.81
N PHE A 568 -4.80 -22.68 -8.32
CA PHE A 568 -5.04 -23.37 -9.59
C PHE A 568 -5.27 -22.37 -10.70
N ASN A 569 -4.68 -22.61 -11.87
CA ASN A 569 -5.06 -21.88 -13.06
C ASN A 569 -6.39 -22.40 -13.62
N LEU A 570 -7.47 -21.65 -13.40
CA LEU A 570 -8.83 -21.97 -13.90
C LEU A 570 -9.26 -21.04 -15.04
N ASP A 571 -8.30 -20.35 -15.66
CA ASP A 571 -8.52 -19.46 -16.79
C ASP A 571 -8.99 -20.24 -18.02
N LYS A 572 -10.09 -19.78 -18.61
CA LYS A 572 -10.72 -20.49 -19.73
C LYS A 572 -9.94 -20.39 -21.03
N GLU A 573 -9.15 -19.34 -21.20
CA GLU A 573 -8.41 -19.11 -22.45
C GLU A 573 -7.07 -19.84 -22.44
N THR A 574 -6.31 -19.74 -21.35
CA THR A 574 -4.96 -20.30 -21.24
C THR A 574 -4.91 -21.70 -20.67
N ASN A 575 -5.94 -22.13 -19.93
CA ASN A 575 -5.96 -23.43 -19.27
C ASN A 575 -7.33 -24.13 -19.28
N GLY A 576 -8.18 -23.82 -20.26
CA GLY A 576 -9.56 -24.34 -20.36
C GLY A 576 -9.65 -25.86 -20.46
N ASP A 577 -8.68 -26.51 -21.13
CA ASP A 577 -8.64 -27.96 -21.34
C ASP A 577 -7.96 -28.74 -20.20
N SER A 578 -7.37 -28.04 -19.21
CA SER A 578 -6.67 -28.70 -18.12
C SER A 578 -7.64 -29.38 -17.16
N TYR A 579 -7.27 -30.57 -16.69
CA TYR A 579 -8.04 -31.35 -15.72
C TYR A 579 -8.23 -30.63 -14.37
N VAL A 580 -7.43 -29.61 -14.06
CA VAL A 580 -7.63 -28.77 -12.86
C VAL A 580 -8.97 -28.03 -12.87
N ASN A 581 -9.65 -27.90 -14.02
CA ASN A 581 -11.02 -27.39 -14.09
C ASN A 581 -12.04 -28.29 -13.38
N ASP A 582 -11.72 -29.57 -13.18
CA ASP A 582 -12.55 -30.52 -12.44
C ASP A 582 -12.46 -30.29 -10.93
N ILE A 583 -13.61 -30.02 -10.31
CA ILE A 583 -13.73 -29.74 -8.88
C ILE A 583 -13.35 -30.95 -8.01
N ASN A 584 -13.56 -32.19 -8.49
CA ASN A 584 -13.18 -33.39 -7.77
C ASN A 584 -11.66 -33.56 -7.75
N LEU A 585 -10.96 -33.25 -8.84
CA LEU A 585 -9.48 -33.28 -8.86
C LEU A 585 -8.90 -32.26 -7.87
N ARG A 586 -9.41 -31.03 -7.87
CA ARG A 586 -8.93 -29.98 -6.94
C ARG A 586 -9.16 -30.35 -5.48
N ASN A 587 -10.35 -30.87 -5.15
CA ASN A 587 -10.65 -31.35 -3.79
C ASN A 587 -9.80 -32.56 -3.41
N ALA A 588 -9.52 -33.49 -4.34
CA ALA A 588 -8.58 -34.58 -4.09
C ALA A 588 -7.21 -34.04 -3.68
N ILE A 589 -6.68 -33.07 -4.41
CA ILE A 589 -5.40 -32.41 -4.08
C ILE A 589 -5.50 -31.69 -2.72
N TYR A 590 -6.58 -30.95 -2.43
CA TYR A 590 -6.78 -30.22 -1.18
C TYR A 590 -6.59 -31.12 0.06
N TYR A 591 -7.29 -32.25 0.10
CA TYR A 591 -7.29 -33.14 1.26
C TYR A 591 -6.07 -34.07 1.31
N ALA A 592 -5.25 -34.13 0.25
CA ALA A 592 -4.03 -34.93 0.20
C ALA A 592 -2.76 -34.16 0.66
N ILE A 593 -2.85 -32.85 0.88
CA ILE A 593 -1.69 -32.05 1.29
C ILE A 593 -1.54 -32.07 2.81
N ASN A 594 -0.37 -32.53 3.29
CA ASN A 594 0.02 -32.46 4.69
C ASN A 594 0.75 -31.13 4.96
N ARG A 595 0.05 -30.14 5.50
CA ARG A 595 0.59 -28.78 5.70
C ARG A 595 1.66 -28.73 6.79
N ASN A 596 1.57 -29.58 7.82
CA ASN A 596 2.59 -29.63 8.87
C ASN A 596 3.92 -30.19 8.34
N GLU A 597 3.88 -31.21 7.49
CA GLU A 597 5.08 -31.72 6.81
C GLU A 597 5.62 -30.69 5.81
N MET A 598 4.74 -30.00 5.07
CA MET A 598 5.11 -28.91 4.16
C MET A 598 5.93 -27.83 4.87
N LEU A 599 5.47 -27.31 6.01
CA LEU A 599 6.15 -26.28 6.81
C LEU A 599 7.62 -26.63 7.10
N ASN A 600 7.87 -27.88 7.46
CA ASN A 600 9.21 -28.35 7.78
C ASN A 600 10.09 -28.42 6.52
N ILE A 601 9.54 -28.89 5.40
CA ILE A 601 10.26 -29.02 4.13
C ILE A 601 10.66 -27.65 3.56
N VAL A 602 9.79 -26.64 3.67
CA VAL A 602 10.04 -25.29 3.14
C VAL A 602 10.81 -24.38 4.09
N GLY A 603 11.04 -24.82 5.34
CA GLY A 603 11.84 -24.08 6.33
C GLY A 603 11.07 -23.14 7.25
N TRP A 604 9.73 -23.18 7.23
CA TRP A 604 8.83 -22.41 8.10
C TRP A 604 8.50 -23.15 9.42
N SER A 605 9.51 -23.76 10.05
CA SER A 605 9.35 -24.60 11.26
C SER A 605 8.71 -23.89 12.46
N THR A 606 8.69 -22.56 12.50
CA THR A 606 8.07 -21.75 13.55
C THR A 606 6.64 -21.27 13.22
N SER A 607 6.10 -21.65 12.06
CA SER A 607 4.77 -21.25 11.59
C SER A 607 3.70 -22.35 11.80
N PHE A 608 2.47 -22.07 11.36
CA PHE A 608 1.27 -22.88 11.60
C PHE A 608 0.59 -23.35 10.31
N PRO A 609 0.04 -24.58 10.28
CA PRO A 609 -0.85 -25.04 9.22
C PRO A 609 -2.09 -24.13 9.08
N VAL A 610 -2.41 -23.73 7.85
CA VAL A 610 -3.57 -22.86 7.56
C VAL A 610 -4.53 -23.57 6.62
N ILE A 611 -5.81 -23.60 6.97
CA ILE A 611 -6.90 -24.19 6.15
C ILE A 611 -7.97 -23.17 5.75
N THR A 612 -7.82 -21.91 6.19
CA THR A 612 -8.70 -20.77 5.93
C THR A 612 -8.04 -19.86 4.91
N TRP A 613 -8.81 -19.31 3.98
CA TRP A 613 -8.27 -18.45 2.94
C TRP A 613 -7.98 -17.04 3.46
N THR A 614 -8.92 -16.47 4.20
CA THR A 614 -8.74 -15.20 4.93
C THR A 614 -7.52 -15.27 5.84
N ALA A 615 -6.59 -14.32 5.67
CA ALA A 615 -5.38 -14.23 6.48
C ALA A 615 -5.68 -13.88 7.92
N PHE A 616 -4.96 -14.54 8.82
CA PHE A 616 -5.14 -14.40 10.25
C PHE A 616 -4.56 -13.08 10.78
N GLY A 617 -5.20 -12.45 11.75
CA GLY A 617 -4.74 -11.28 12.50
C GLY A 617 -4.62 -9.99 11.70
N GLN A 618 -5.04 -9.98 10.43
CA GLN A 618 -4.98 -8.80 9.58
C GLN A 618 -6.23 -7.92 9.67
N ALA A 619 -7.38 -8.50 10.03
CA ALA A 619 -8.67 -7.83 9.91
C ALA A 619 -9.50 -7.89 11.19
N SER A 620 -10.16 -6.77 11.51
CA SER A 620 -11.06 -6.65 12.66
C SER A 620 -12.28 -5.79 12.34
N SER A 621 -13.35 -5.96 13.12
CA SER A 621 -14.52 -5.07 13.12
C SER A 621 -14.12 -3.64 13.52
N SER A 622 -15.04 -2.68 13.34
CA SER A 622 -14.89 -1.32 13.87
C SER A 622 -14.76 -1.26 15.40
N PHE A 623 -15.16 -2.33 16.10
CA PHE A 623 -15.03 -2.50 17.55
C PHE A 623 -13.73 -3.21 17.96
N GLY A 624 -12.94 -3.69 16.99
CA GLY A 624 -11.70 -4.42 17.24
C GLY A 624 -11.87 -5.94 17.37
N ASP A 625 -13.03 -6.50 17.03
CA ASP A 625 -13.24 -7.95 17.04
C ASP A 625 -12.52 -8.58 15.86
N ALA A 626 -11.59 -9.49 16.13
CA ALA A 626 -10.85 -10.20 15.10
C ALA A 626 -11.81 -11.09 14.28
N VAL A 627 -11.72 -11.04 12.95
CA VAL A 627 -12.62 -11.79 12.04
C VAL A 627 -12.62 -13.29 12.34
N GLU A 628 -11.48 -13.81 12.77
CA GLU A 628 -11.24 -15.23 13.05
C GLU A 628 -12.00 -15.70 14.29
N SER A 629 -12.33 -14.80 15.21
CA SER A 629 -13.21 -15.11 16.32
C SER A 629 -14.61 -15.51 15.82
N GLY A 630 -15.02 -15.03 14.65
CA GLY A 630 -16.26 -15.43 13.97
C GLY A 630 -16.19 -16.83 13.34
N PHE A 631 -14.99 -17.36 13.11
CA PHE A 631 -14.78 -18.71 12.58
C PHE A 631 -14.62 -19.77 13.67
N ASP A 632 -14.44 -19.33 14.93
CA ASP A 632 -14.20 -20.20 16.06
C ASP A 632 -15.36 -21.18 16.25
N HIS A 633 -15.01 -22.46 16.35
CA HIS A 633 -15.96 -23.57 16.51
C HIS A 633 -16.93 -23.77 15.34
N ASP A 634 -16.82 -23.00 14.25
CA ASP A 634 -17.60 -23.23 13.04
C ASP A 634 -16.97 -24.32 12.16
N TYR A 635 -17.80 -25.03 11.41
CA TYR A 635 -17.40 -26.17 10.58
C TYR A 635 -18.38 -26.41 9.43
N MET A 636 -17.91 -27.14 8.42
CA MET A 636 -18.73 -27.68 7.33
C MET A 636 -18.51 -29.19 7.20
N TYR A 637 -19.43 -29.91 6.54
CA TYR A 637 -19.24 -31.33 6.24
C TYR A 637 -18.62 -31.52 4.86
N THR A 638 -17.62 -32.40 4.77
CA THR A 638 -17.12 -32.87 3.47
C THR A 638 -18.18 -33.68 2.74
N LYS A 639 -18.06 -33.76 1.41
CA LYS A 639 -18.94 -34.63 0.59
C LYS A 639 -18.73 -36.12 0.91
N TYR A 640 -17.48 -36.51 1.15
CA TYR A 640 -17.06 -37.89 1.43
C TYR A 640 -16.21 -37.95 2.69
N GLY A 641 -16.14 -39.11 3.33
CA GLY A 641 -15.27 -39.35 4.48
C GLY A 641 -15.91 -40.30 5.49
N ASN A 642 -15.07 -40.97 6.27
CA ASN A 642 -15.52 -41.86 7.34
C ASN A 642 -15.05 -41.31 8.69
N TYR A 643 -15.88 -41.43 9.71
CA TYR A 643 -15.47 -41.10 11.07
C TYR A 643 -14.47 -42.14 11.59
N PRO A 644 -13.49 -41.73 12.41
CA PRO A 644 -12.56 -42.65 13.05
C PRO A 644 -13.32 -43.68 13.89
N GLU A 645 -12.83 -44.93 13.87
CA GLU A 645 -13.41 -46.03 14.65
C GLU A 645 -13.03 -45.96 16.13
N ASN A 646 -11.85 -45.43 16.46
CA ASN A 646 -11.37 -45.28 17.83
C ASN A 646 -11.81 -43.94 18.44
N GLU A 647 -12.88 -43.97 19.23
CA GLU A 647 -13.44 -42.79 19.91
C GLU A 647 -12.62 -42.33 21.14
N ASN A 648 -11.61 -43.10 21.54
CA ASN A 648 -10.73 -42.82 22.68
C ASN A 648 -9.40 -42.18 22.27
N ASP A 649 -9.17 -41.92 20.98
CA ASP A 649 -7.97 -41.19 20.55
C ASP A 649 -8.11 -39.71 20.90
N GLU A 650 -7.48 -39.31 22.01
CA GLU A 650 -7.48 -37.93 22.50
C GLU A 650 -6.77 -36.95 21.55
N ASN A 651 -5.89 -37.45 20.67
CA ASN A 651 -5.16 -36.63 19.70
C ASN A 651 -5.97 -36.37 18.41
N ASN A 652 -7.14 -37.01 18.25
CA ASN A 652 -7.99 -36.82 17.08
C ASN A 652 -9.03 -35.72 17.32
N TYR A 653 -8.91 -34.61 16.60
CA TYR A 653 -9.83 -33.48 16.76
C TYR A 653 -11.31 -33.87 16.56
N LEU A 654 -11.62 -34.88 15.73
CA LEU A 654 -12.99 -35.37 15.49
C LEU A 654 -13.65 -35.98 16.75
N ASN A 655 -12.85 -36.31 17.77
CA ASN A 655 -13.34 -36.81 19.06
C ASN A 655 -13.73 -35.69 20.03
N SER A 656 -13.62 -34.42 19.65
CA SER A 656 -14.12 -33.29 20.45
C SER A 656 -15.66 -33.29 20.55
N PHE A 657 -16.20 -32.64 21.59
CA PHE A 657 -17.63 -32.60 21.87
C PHE A 657 -18.48 -32.11 20.68
N ILE A 658 -17.99 -31.09 19.97
CA ILE A 658 -18.71 -30.47 18.85
C ILE A 658 -18.87 -31.47 17.70
N TYR A 659 -17.80 -32.19 17.34
CA TYR A 659 -17.83 -33.11 16.19
C TYR A 659 -18.46 -34.46 16.51
N LYS A 660 -18.40 -34.90 17.78
CA LYS A 660 -19.22 -36.02 18.26
C LYS A 660 -20.72 -35.75 18.08
N LYS A 661 -21.18 -34.52 18.34
CA LYS A 661 -22.56 -34.10 18.09
C LYS A 661 -22.92 -33.98 16.60
N ALA A 662 -21.95 -33.72 15.74
CA ALA A 662 -22.14 -33.63 14.29
C ALA A 662 -22.34 -35.01 13.62
N LYS A 663 -21.76 -36.07 14.22
CA LYS A 663 -21.73 -37.44 13.69
C LYS A 663 -23.11 -38.07 13.36
N PRO A 664 -24.15 -37.95 14.20
CA PRO A 664 -25.46 -38.53 13.90
C PRO A 664 -26.08 -37.92 12.64
N LEU A 665 -26.04 -36.59 12.51
CA LEU A 665 -26.60 -35.89 11.36
C LEU A 665 -25.83 -36.22 10.06
N ALA A 666 -24.50 -36.26 10.13
CA ALA A 666 -23.68 -36.67 8.99
C ALA A 666 -24.04 -38.08 8.50
N ARG A 667 -24.23 -39.03 9.42
CA ARG A 667 -24.65 -40.40 9.09
C ARG A 667 -26.05 -40.46 8.49
N GLU A 668 -27.00 -39.73 9.08
CA GLU A 668 -28.39 -39.66 8.58
C GLU A 668 -28.43 -39.12 7.14
N LYS A 669 -27.69 -38.03 6.89
CA LYS A 669 -27.62 -37.36 5.59
C LYS A 669 -26.62 -37.97 4.61
N LYS A 670 -25.86 -38.98 5.04
CA LYS A 670 -24.76 -39.61 4.27
C LYS A 670 -23.69 -38.61 3.83
N TRP A 671 -23.42 -37.60 4.65
CA TRP A 671 -22.30 -36.68 4.46
C TRP A 671 -21.01 -37.26 5.04
N GLY A 672 -19.88 -36.65 4.67
CA GLY A 672 -18.57 -36.99 5.20
C GLY A 672 -18.33 -36.44 6.61
N ILE A 673 -17.07 -36.15 6.90
CA ILE A 673 -16.61 -35.70 8.20
C ILE A 673 -16.69 -34.17 8.34
N PRO A 674 -16.80 -33.64 9.56
CA PRO A 674 -16.79 -32.21 9.80
C PRO A 674 -15.34 -31.69 9.75
N ILE A 675 -15.16 -30.61 9.00
CA ILE A 675 -13.90 -29.88 8.88
C ILE A 675 -14.14 -28.48 9.44
N PRO A 676 -13.36 -28.03 10.43
CA PRO A 676 -13.50 -26.68 10.95
C PRO A 676 -13.24 -25.64 9.88
N VAL A 677 -13.88 -24.47 9.97
CA VAL A 677 -13.56 -23.33 9.09
C VAL A 677 -12.10 -22.89 9.30
N GLN A 678 -11.58 -22.98 10.53
CA GLN A 678 -10.18 -22.65 10.84
C GLN A 678 -9.42 -23.74 11.60
N ASN A 679 -8.11 -23.82 11.37
CA ASN A 679 -7.29 -24.85 12.00
C ASN A 679 -7.08 -24.56 13.50
N TYR A 680 -6.87 -23.29 13.83
CA TYR A 680 -6.55 -22.80 15.18
C TYR A 680 -7.62 -21.87 15.68
N THR A 681 -7.86 -21.86 16.99
CA THR A 681 -8.67 -20.80 17.57
C THR A 681 -7.91 -19.47 17.53
N HIS A 682 -8.62 -18.35 17.63
CA HIS A 682 -7.97 -17.03 17.70
C HIS A 682 -6.93 -16.94 18.84
N ILE A 683 -7.25 -17.51 20.00
CA ILE A 683 -6.36 -17.54 21.16
C ILE A 683 -5.12 -18.41 20.91
N ASP A 684 -5.30 -19.62 20.34
CA ASP A 684 -4.17 -20.50 20.04
C ASP A 684 -3.21 -19.85 19.05
N HIS A 685 -3.76 -19.12 18.08
CA HIS A 685 -2.96 -18.44 17.07
C HIS A 685 -2.09 -17.32 17.65
N ILE A 686 -2.63 -16.51 18.58
CA ILE A 686 -1.87 -15.43 19.25
C ILE A 686 -0.63 -15.96 19.98
N SER A 687 -0.63 -17.24 20.41
CA SER A 687 0.52 -17.86 21.07
C SER A 687 1.80 -17.83 20.22
N LYS A 688 1.72 -17.64 18.89
CA LYS A 688 2.88 -17.50 18.00
C LYS A 688 3.85 -16.39 18.42
N THR A 689 3.34 -15.36 19.11
CA THR A 689 4.10 -14.24 19.67
C THR A 689 4.95 -14.62 20.88
N MET A 690 4.66 -15.77 21.49
CA MET A 690 5.43 -16.29 22.61
C MET A 690 6.75 -16.89 22.11
N ARG A 691 7.81 -16.78 22.92
CA ARG A 691 9.09 -17.46 22.66
C ARG A 691 9.00 -18.98 22.86
N PHE A 692 8.02 -19.43 23.64
CA PHE A 692 7.73 -20.84 23.90
C PHE A 692 6.23 -21.06 23.78
N GLU A 693 5.82 -21.80 22.76
CA GLU A 693 4.45 -22.22 22.54
C GLU A 693 4.37 -23.75 22.45
N THR A 694 3.29 -24.32 23.00
CA THR A 694 2.97 -25.75 22.92
C THR A 694 1.57 -25.94 22.36
N VAL A 695 1.35 -25.44 21.14
CA VAL A 695 0.08 -25.59 20.43
C VAL A 695 0.08 -26.88 19.61
N ASP A 696 -1.03 -27.61 19.61
CA ASP A 696 -1.24 -28.79 18.78
C ASP A 696 -1.08 -28.46 17.29
N ARG A 697 -0.07 -29.04 16.62
CA ARG A 697 0.21 -28.76 15.21
C ARG A 697 -0.51 -29.68 14.22
N THR A 698 -1.55 -30.38 14.66
CA THR A 698 -2.37 -31.22 13.80
C THR A 698 -3.00 -30.41 12.67
N ASP A 699 -2.80 -30.87 11.42
CA ASP A 699 -3.47 -30.32 10.24
C ASP A 699 -4.88 -30.92 10.15
N LYS A 700 -5.90 -30.14 10.57
CA LYS A 700 -7.30 -30.57 10.56
C LYS A 700 -7.91 -30.63 9.15
N GLY A 701 -7.19 -30.16 8.13
CA GLY A 701 -7.58 -30.20 6.72
C GLY A 701 -6.97 -31.38 5.93
N TYR A 702 -6.05 -32.13 6.51
CA TYR A 702 -5.40 -33.28 5.86
C TYR A 702 -6.18 -34.58 6.11
N HIS A 703 -6.81 -35.12 5.06
CA HIS A 703 -7.65 -36.33 5.12
C HIS A 703 -7.46 -37.19 3.86
N PRO A 704 -6.43 -38.07 3.81
CA PRO A 704 -6.09 -38.84 2.62
C PRO A 704 -7.20 -39.79 2.17
N GLU A 705 -8.05 -40.30 3.08
CA GLU A 705 -9.22 -41.10 2.69
C GLU A 705 -10.29 -40.28 1.97
N VAL A 706 -10.52 -39.02 2.39
CA VAL A 706 -11.44 -38.09 1.72
C VAL A 706 -10.87 -37.74 0.34
N ALA A 707 -9.56 -37.47 0.27
CA ALA A 707 -8.84 -37.19 -0.95
C ALA A 707 -9.00 -38.31 -2.00
N ARG A 708 -8.84 -39.58 -1.59
CA ARG A 708 -9.02 -40.75 -2.46
C ARG A 708 -10.45 -40.89 -2.97
N LYS A 709 -11.46 -40.55 -2.16
CA LYS A 709 -12.86 -40.58 -2.60
C LYS A 709 -13.18 -39.53 -3.65
N PHE A 710 -12.63 -38.33 -3.52
CA PHE A 710 -12.73 -37.33 -4.59
C PHE A 710 -12.01 -37.79 -5.87
N LEU A 711 -10.85 -38.45 -5.75
CA LEU A 711 -10.16 -39.02 -6.90
C LEU A 711 -10.98 -40.15 -7.57
N ASP A 712 -11.67 -40.98 -6.78
CA ASP A 712 -12.55 -42.03 -7.32
C ASP A 712 -13.68 -41.43 -8.16
N GLU A 713 -14.28 -40.30 -7.73
CA GLU A 713 -15.30 -39.59 -8.52
C GLU A 713 -14.72 -38.96 -9.78
N PHE A 714 -13.55 -38.31 -9.68
CA PHE A 714 -12.84 -37.81 -10.85
C PHE A 714 -12.60 -38.93 -11.88
N LYS A 715 -12.18 -40.12 -11.44
CA LYS A 715 -12.01 -41.28 -12.33
C LYS A 715 -13.30 -41.76 -12.98
N LYS A 716 -14.46 -41.57 -12.34
CA LYS A 716 -15.76 -41.92 -12.95
C LYS A 716 -16.11 -40.96 -14.09
N ASP A 717 -15.79 -39.69 -13.91
CA ASP A 717 -16.00 -38.65 -14.93
C ASP A 717 -14.97 -38.75 -16.07
N HIS A 718 -13.79 -39.33 -15.81
CA HIS A 718 -12.69 -39.51 -16.76
C HIS A 718 -12.20 -40.98 -16.84
N PRO A 719 -13.02 -41.95 -17.28
CA PRO A 719 -12.74 -43.39 -17.14
C PRO A 719 -11.54 -43.89 -17.95
N ASP A 720 -11.22 -43.23 -19.08
CA ASP A 720 -10.11 -43.61 -19.95
C ASP A 720 -8.77 -42.97 -19.54
N LEU A 721 -8.79 -42.05 -18.58
CA LEU A 721 -7.62 -41.32 -18.14
C LEU A 721 -6.79 -42.17 -17.17
N LYS A 722 -5.55 -42.49 -17.57
CA LYS A 722 -4.64 -43.32 -16.74
C LYS A 722 -3.75 -42.49 -15.82
N GLN A 723 -3.52 -41.23 -16.17
CA GLN A 723 -2.60 -40.34 -15.48
C GLN A 723 -2.95 -38.88 -15.80
N VAL A 724 -2.76 -38.01 -14.81
CA VAL A 724 -2.84 -36.56 -14.90
C VAL A 724 -1.44 -35.99 -14.61
N THR A 725 -0.91 -35.16 -15.51
CA THR A 725 0.34 -34.42 -15.28
C THR A 725 0.02 -32.95 -15.12
N LEU A 726 0.41 -32.37 -13.98
CA LEU A 726 0.18 -30.96 -13.64
C LEU A 726 1.49 -30.20 -13.58
N LYS A 727 1.55 -29.06 -14.25
CA LYS A 727 2.72 -28.18 -14.31
C LYS A 727 2.73 -27.21 -13.14
N TYR A 728 3.74 -27.34 -12.30
CA TYR A 728 4.04 -26.44 -11.20
C TYR A 728 5.20 -25.51 -11.58
N ILE A 729 5.04 -24.20 -11.39
CA ILE A 729 6.11 -23.21 -11.62
C ILE A 729 6.69 -22.69 -10.30
N SER A 730 8.00 -22.42 -10.29
CA SER A 730 8.72 -21.82 -9.15
C SER A 730 9.65 -20.70 -9.64
N ASN A 731 9.83 -19.66 -8.83
CA ASN A 731 10.81 -18.59 -9.05
C ASN A 731 12.27 -18.98 -8.71
N SER A 732 12.54 -20.27 -8.55
CA SER A 732 13.85 -20.84 -8.24
C SER A 732 14.42 -20.51 -6.85
N THR A 733 13.65 -19.87 -5.97
CA THR A 733 13.99 -19.82 -4.53
C THR A 733 13.93 -21.21 -3.91
N ASP A 734 14.76 -21.46 -2.89
CA ASP A 734 14.79 -22.76 -2.23
C ASP A 734 13.44 -23.12 -1.60
N GLU A 735 12.74 -22.12 -1.05
CA GLU A 735 11.38 -22.27 -0.52
C GLU A 735 10.41 -22.83 -1.58
N GLN A 736 10.27 -22.15 -2.72
CA GLN A 736 9.32 -22.57 -3.76
C GLN A 736 9.72 -23.89 -4.44
N LYS A 737 11.02 -24.17 -4.57
CA LYS A 737 11.50 -25.48 -5.07
C LYS A 737 11.10 -26.59 -4.12
N ASN A 738 11.34 -26.40 -2.82
CA ASN A 738 11.01 -27.38 -1.79
C ASN A 738 9.49 -27.59 -1.68
N ALA A 739 8.69 -26.53 -1.85
CA ALA A 739 7.24 -26.64 -1.91
C ALA A 739 6.78 -27.53 -3.08
N GLY A 740 7.34 -27.34 -4.28
CA GLY A 740 7.03 -28.20 -5.43
C GLY A 740 7.39 -29.67 -5.20
N LEU A 741 8.54 -29.93 -4.57
CA LEU A 741 8.97 -31.29 -4.21
C LEU A 741 8.03 -31.93 -3.18
N ALA A 742 7.60 -31.19 -2.16
CA ALA A 742 6.64 -31.66 -1.17
C ALA A 742 5.29 -32.01 -1.80
N ILE A 743 4.74 -31.15 -2.67
CA ILE A 743 3.48 -31.43 -3.37
C ILE A 743 3.60 -32.70 -4.22
N LYS A 744 4.71 -32.85 -4.95
CA LYS A 744 4.99 -34.06 -5.74
C LYS A 744 4.98 -35.33 -4.88
N ASP A 745 5.63 -35.27 -3.71
CA ASP A 745 5.67 -36.39 -2.77
C ASP A 745 4.29 -36.70 -2.17
N PHE A 746 3.52 -35.68 -1.78
CA PHE A 746 2.17 -35.85 -1.25
C PHE A 746 1.22 -36.49 -2.26
N MET A 747 1.24 -36.04 -3.52
CA MET A 747 0.44 -36.65 -4.59
C MET A 747 0.81 -38.12 -4.79
N LYS A 748 2.12 -38.43 -4.77
CA LYS A 748 2.60 -39.80 -4.90
C LYS A 748 2.17 -40.69 -3.73
N LYS A 749 2.27 -40.21 -2.49
CA LYS A 749 1.83 -40.91 -1.27
C LYS A 749 0.31 -41.16 -1.28
N ALA A 750 -0.48 -40.19 -1.72
CA ALA A 750 -1.94 -40.29 -1.70
C ALA A 750 -2.50 -41.15 -2.85
N PHE A 751 -1.91 -41.02 -4.05
CA PHE A 751 -2.53 -41.48 -5.31
C PHE A 751 -1.62 -42.35 -6.20
N GLY A 752 -0.39 -42.65 -5.77
CA GLY A 752 0.59 -43.34 -6.62
C GLY A 752 0.98 -42.49 -7.83
N ASP A 753 1.09 -43.10 -9.00
CA ASP A 753 1.52 -42.41 -10.23
C ASP A 753 0.35 -41.77 -11.02
N TYR A 754 -0.86 -41.75 -10.46
CA TYR A 754 -2.04 -41.21 -11.16
C TYR A 754 -1.99 -39.68 -11.28
N ILE A 755 -1.50 -38.96 -10.26
CA ILE A 755 -1.27 -37.50 -10.34
C ILE A 755 0.24 -37.24 -10.27
N GLN A 756 0.80 -36.70 -11.34
CA GLN A 756 2.20 -36.32 -11.43
C GLN A 756 2.38 -34.80 -11.42
N ILE A 757 3.37 -34.33 -10.68
CA ILE A 757 3.74 -32.91 -10.63
C ILE A 757 5.04 -32.69 -11.41
N GLU A 758 4.96 -31.92 -12.48
CA GLU A 758 6.10 -31.47 -13.27
C GLU A 758 6.57 -30.10 -12.76
N ILE A 759 7.75 -30.04 -12.15
CA ILE A 759 8.32 -28.81 -11.57
C ILE A 759 9.13 -28.06 -12.62
N LYS A 760 8.81 -26.79 -12.85
CA LYS A 760 9.57 -25.85 -13.69
C LYS A 760 10.15 -24.72 -12.84
N ASN A 761 11.47 -24.72 -12.70
CA ASN A 761 12.21 -23.66 -12.02
C ASN A 761 12.57 -22.55 -13.01
N LEU A 762 12.09 -21.35 -12.76
CA LEU A 762 12.23 -20.18 -13.62
C LEU A 762 12.95 -19.06 -12.86
N PRO A 763 13.77 -18.22 -13.53
CA PRO A 763 14.23 -16.95 -12.95
C PRO A 763 13.05 -16.01 -12.64
N GLU A 764 13.17 -15.14 -11.62
CA GLU A 764 12.08 -14.25 -11.14
C GLU A 764 11.31 -13.53 -12.26
N ASN A 765 12.00 -12.87 -13.18
CA ASN A 765 11.35 -12.14 -14.29
C ASN A 765 10.53 -13.06 -15.22
N VAL A 766 11.02 -14.29 -15.46
CA VAL A 766 10.34 -15.28 -16.31
C VAL A 766 9.19 -15.95 -15.55
N TYR A 767 9.37 -16.17 -14.25
CA TYR A 767 8.31 -16.66 -13.36
C TYR A 767 7.13 -15.69 -13.37
N GLU A 768 7.38 -14.38 -13.21
CA GLU A 768 6.34 -13.35 -13.22
C GLU A 768 5.63 -13.23 -14.58
N ASP A 769 6.36 -13.36 -15.70
CA ASP A 769 5.76 -13.46 -17.04
C ASP A 769 4.84 -14.69 -17.14
N TRP A 770 5.33 -15.88 -16.78
CA TRP A 770 4.55 -17.12 -16.90
C TRP A 770 3.34 -17.15 -15.99
N ARG A 771 3.48 -16.59 -14.79
CA ARG A 771 2.39 -16.43 -13.83
C ARG A 771 1.32 -15.50 -14.39
N THR A 772 1.71 -14.35 -14.93
CA THR A 772 0.73 -13.38 -15.45
C THR A 772 0.15 -13.77 -16.81
N THR A 773 0.83 -14.62 -17.58
CA THR A 773 0.37 -15.17 -18.88
C THR A 773 -0.27 -16.56 -18.79
N GLY A 774 -0.53 -17.08 -17.59
CA GLY A 774 -1.28 -18.33 -17.39
C GLY A 774 -0.57 -19.60 -17.85
N LYS A 775 0.77 -19.63 -17.91
CA LYS A 775 1.55 -20.78 -18.44
C LYS A 775 1.79 -21.90 -17.40
N TYR A 776 0.86 -22.14 -16.49
CA TYR A 776 0.99 -23.09 -15.37
C TYR A 776 -0.35 -23.75 -15.03
N ASP A 777 -0.32 -24.86 -14.29
CA ASP A 777 -1.51 -25.44 -13.65
C ASP A 777 -1.58 -25.08 -12.16
N LEU A 778 -0.42 -25.15 -11.49
CA LEU A 778 -0.28 -24.95 -10.04
C LEU A 778 0.78 -23.88 -9.75
N LEU A 779 0.50 -23.02 -8.78
CA LEU A 779 1.48 -22.06 -8.26
C LEU A 779 1.43 -22.00 -6.73
N TYR A 780 2.59 -21.97 -6.09
CA TYR A 780 2.75 -21.69 -4.65
C TYR A 780 3.23 -20.25 -4.48
N ARG A 781 2.53 -19.45 -3.67
CA ARG A 781 2.90 -18.06 -3.42
C ARG A 781 2.25 -17.53 -2.14
N ASN A 782 2.84 -16.47 -1.60
CA ASN A 782 2.21 -15.57 -0.65
C ASN A 782 1.17 -14.67 -1.35
N PHE A 783 -0.02 -14.53 -0.75
CA PHE A 783 -1.16 -13.76 -1.26
C PHE A 783 -1.54 -12.52 -0.43
N ASP A 784 -0.63 -12.03 0.42
CA ASP A 784 -0.79 -10.77 1.18
C ASP A 784 -1.11 -9.56 0.31
N ALA A 785 -0.76 -9.66 -0.97
CA ALA A 785 -1.12 -8.69 -1.99
C ALA A 785 -2.64 -8.50 -2.18
N PHE A 786 -3.55 -9.21 -1.51
CA PHE A 786 -4.99 -8.91 -1.59
C PHE A 786 -5.49 -7.90 -0.53
N GLY A 787 -4.62 -7.53 0.41
CA GLY A 787 -4.87 -6.55 1.46
C GLY A 787 -5.36 -7.17 2.76
N SER A 788 -5.55 -6.30 3.76
CA SER A 788 -5.81 -6.68 5.16
C SER A 788 -7.24 -6.39 5.63
N ASP A 789 -8.17 -6.04 4.72
CA ASP A 789 -9.55 -5.83 5.12
C ASP A 789 -10.24 -7.19 5.38
N ILE A 790 -11.31 -7.17 6.17
CA ILE A 790 -12.07 -8.35 6.62
C ILE A 790 -12.52 -9.23 5.43
N TYR A 791 -12.81 -8.61 4.29
CA TYR A 791 -13.29 -9.25 3.07
C TYR A 791 -12.23 -9.36 1.97
N SER A 792 -10.99 -8.89 2.21
CA SER A 792 -9.94 -8.74 1.17
C SER A 792 -9.68 -10.03 0.39
N TYR A 793 -9.66 -11.16 1.10
CA TYR A 793 -9.38 -12.46 0.54
C TYR A 793 -10.59 -13.05 -0.19
N ILE A 794 -11.80 -12.93 0.35
CA ILE A 794 -12.99 -13.50 -0.30
C ILE A 794 -13.40 -12.69 -1.54
N ARG A 795 -13.22 -11.36 -1.55
CA ARG A 795 -13.65 -10.52 -2.68
C ARG A 795 -12.91 -10.82 -3.98
N VAL A 796 -11.73 -11.44 -3.92
CA VAL A 796 -10.91 -11.74 -5.11
C VAL A 796 -11.63 -12.63 -6.12
N PHE A 797 -12.63 -13.39 -5.66
CA PHE A 797 -13.43 -14.27 -6.50
C PHE A 797 -14.81 -13.70 -6.87
N LEU A 798 -15.13 -12.46 -6.51
CA LEU A 798 -16.35 -11.81 -6.98
C LEU A 798 -16.24 -11.44 -8.46
N LYS A 799 -15.03 -11.14 -8.95
CA LYS A 799 -14.75 -10.75 -10.34
C LYS A 799 -13.64 -11.61 -10.95
N PRO A 800 -13.69 -11.89 -12.26
CA PRO A 800 -12.62 -12.62 -12.93
C PRO A 800 -11.40 -11.71 -13.13
N ASP A 801 -10.21 -12.30 -13.15
CA ASP A 801 -8.97 -11.67 -13.63
C ASP A 801 -8.30 -12.56 -14.68
N GLU A 802 -9.11 -12.92 -15.67
CA GLU A 802 -8.78 -13.82 -16.75
C GLU A 802 -8.05 -13.14 -17.90
N ILE A 803 -7.41 -13.95 -18.73
CA ILE A 803 -6.83 -13.55 -20.01
C ILE A 803 -7.96 -13.57 -21.06
N LYS A 804 -8.02 -12.52 -21.87
CA LYS A 804 -9.00 -12.34 -22.94
C LYS A 804 -8.32 -11.76 -24.18
N SER A 805 -7.86 -12.63 -25.08
CA SER A 805 -7.19 -12.23 -26.33
C SER A 805 -8.10 -11.36 -27.21
N GLU A 806 -9.42 -11.63 -27.23
CA GLU A 806 -10.40 -10.80 -27.96
C GLU A 806 -10.43 -9.35 -27.46
N GLN A 807 -10.11 -9.12 -26.19
CA GLN A 807 -10.05 -7.80 -25.57
C GLN A 807 -8.61 -7.26 -25.48
N GLN A 808 -7.67 -7.89 -26.18
CA GLN A 808 -6.22 -7.62 -26.10
C GLN A 808 -5.66 -7.70 -24.66
N LYS A 809 -6.36 -8.36 -23.73
CA LYS A 809 -5.90 -8.58 -22.37
C LYS A 809 -5.03 -9.83 -22.34
N THR A 810 -3.74 -9.66 -22.49
CA THR A 810 -2.74 -10.75 -22.58
C THR A 810 -2.17 -11.21 -21.23
N THR A 811 -2.53 -10.54 -20.13
CA THR A 811 -2.10 -10.89 -18.77
C THR A 811 -3.24 -10.86 -17.76
N GLY A 812 -3.22 -11.73 -16.75
CA GLY A 812 -4.19 -11.83 -15.66
C GLY A 812 -3.56 -12.25 -14.32
N PHE A 813 -4.36 -12.87 -13.45
CA PHE A 813 -3.94 -13.46 -12.16
C PHE A 813 -3.31 -12.50 -11.13
N ARG A 814 -3.62 -11.21 -11.22
CA ARG A 814 -3.16 -10.16 -10.28
C ARG A 814 -4.16 -9.94 -9.16
N ASN A 815 -5.45 -9.88 -9.50
CA ASN A 815 -6.55 -9.55 -8.58
C ASN A 815 -7.45 -10.75 -8.28
N ASN A 816 -7.41 -11.81 -9.11
CA ASN A 816 -8.04 -13.09 -8.85
C ASN A 816 -7.01 -14.20 -9.12
N PRO A 817 -6.56 -14.97 -8.10
CA PRO A 817 -5.50 -15.95 -8.27
C PRO A 817 -5.90 -17.17 -9.12
N ALA A 818 -7.20 -17.35 -9.38
CA ALA A 818 -7.73 -18.45 -10.18
C ALA A 818 -8.04 -18.06 -11.64
N GLY A 819 -7.83 -16.81 -12.04
CA GLY A 819 -8.13 -16.33 -13.39
C GLY A 819 -9.64 -16.15 -13.58
N SER A 820 -10.30 -17.10 -14.27
CA SER A 820 -11.72 -17.00 -14.63
C SER A 820 -12.69 -17.39 -13.52
N TRP A 821 -12.28 -18.18 -12.53
CA TRP A 821 -13.23 -18.72 -11.53
C TRP A 821 -13.80 -17.62 -10.64
N THR A 822 -15.14 -17.60 -10.50
CA THR A 822 -15.86 -16.62 -9.66
C THR A 822 -17.03 -17.24 -8.91
N TYR A 823 -17.51 -16.55 -7.87
CA TYR A 823 -18.77 -16.91 -7.21
C TYR A 823 -19.97 -16.80 -8.15
N HIS A 824 -19.95 -15.85 -9.10
CA HIS A 824 -20.96 -15.76 -10.15
C HIS A 824 -21.05 -17.07 -10.94
N GLU A 825 -19.91 -17.57 -11.44
CA GLU A 825 -19.84 -18.85 -12.15
C GLU A 825 -20.32 -20.02 -11.26
N PHE A 826 -19.92 -20.03 -9.99
CA PHE A 826 -20.31 -21.06 -9.04
C PHE A 826 -21.84 -21.13 -8.85
N PHE A 827 -22.50 -20.02 -8.57
CA PHE A 827 -23.94 -19.99 -8.30
C PHE A 827 -24.80 -20.18 -9.56
N THR A 828 -24.36 -19.64 -10.69
CA THR A 828 -25.08 -19.85 -11.97
C THR A 828 -25.04 -21.32 -12.40
N LYS A 829 -23.92 -22.03 -12.18
CA LYS A 829 -23.85 -23.49 -12.37
C LYS A 829 -24.73 -24.29 -11.42
N LEU A 830 -25.02 -23.77 -10.23
CA LEU A 830 -25.99 -24.37 -9.31
C LEU A 830 -27.45 -24.12 -9.71
N GLY A 831 -27.72 -23.25 -10.69
CA GLY A 831 -29.06 -22.97 -11.22
C GLY A 831 -29.64 -21.60 -10.85
N TYR A 832 -28.87 -20.73 -10.19
CA TYR A 832 -29.29 -19.35 -9.91
C TYR A 832 -29.24 -18.47 -11.15
N SER A 833 -30.21 -17.55 -11.26
CA SER A 833 -30.25 -16.49 -12.25
C SER A 833 -31.04 -15.29 -11.72
N ARG A 834 -31.11 -14.20 -12.49
CA ARG A 834 -31.92 -13.01 -12.19
C ARG A 834 -33.12 -12.92 -13.14
N ASP A 835 -34.29 -12.60 -12.61
CA ASP A 835 -35.47 -12.28 -13.43
C ASP A 835 -35.39 -10.85 -14.03
N GLU A 836 -36.43 -10.43 -14.76
CA GLU A 836 -36.50 -9.09 -15.38
C GLU A 836 -36.44 -7.93 -14.36
N ASN A 837 -36.79 -8.19 -13.10
CA ASN A 837 -36.75 -7.23 -11.99
C ASN A 837 -35.48 -7.39 -11.13
N ASN A 838 -34.50 -8.18 -11.59
CA ASN A 838 -33.29 -8.53 -10.85
C ASN A 838 -33.52 -9.29 -9.52
N ASN A 839 -34.65 -9.96 -9.35
CA ASN A 839 -34.82 -10.89 -8.22
C ASN A 839 -34.10 -12.22 -8.50
N LEU A 840 -33.55 -12.83 -7.45
CA LEU A 840 -32.93 -14.15 -7.54
C LEU A 840 -33.99 -15.22 -7.81
N VAL A 841 -33.79 -16.03 -8.84
CA VAL A 841 -34.66 -17.14 -9.20
C VAL A 841 -33.87 -18.41 -9.51
N ILE A 842 -34.45 -19.55 -9.15
CA ILE A 842 -33.93 -20.89 -9.47
C ILE A 842 -34.92 -21.53 -10.44
N LYS A 843 -34.48 -21.79 -11.68
CA LYS A 843 -35.35 -22.23 -12.78
C LYS A 843 -35.85 -23.67 -12.61
N ASN A 844 -35.04 -24.57 -12.06
CA ASN A 844 -35.35 -26.00 -11.95
C ASN A 844 -35.62 -26.41 -10.50
N SER A 845 -36.65 -27.23 -10.26
CA SER A 845 -36.96 -27.79 -8.94
C SER A 845 -35.92 -28.80 -8.44
N GLU A 846 -35.19 -29.47 -9.32
CA GLU A 846 -34.09 -30.36 -8.94
C GLU A 846 -32.91 -29.57 -8.36
N ASP A 847 -32.58 -28.44 -8.97
CA ASP A 847 -31.51 -27.54 -8.53
C ASP A 847 -31.82 -26.97 -7.14
N LYS A 848 -33.09 -26.62 -6.87
CA LYS A 848 -33.54 -26.21 -5.52
C LYS A 848 -33.19 -27.26 -4.46
N LYS A 849 -33.42 -28.54 -4.73
CA LYS A 849 -33.10 -29.62 -3.77
C LYS A 849 -31.59 -29.75 -3.53
N LYS A 850 -30.79 -29.66 -4.60
CA LYS A 850 -29.32 -29.70 -4.52
C LYS A 850 -28.76 -28.52 -3.74
N ILE A 851 -29.30 -27.32 -3.97
CA ILE A 851 -28.94 -26.10 -3.26
C ILE A 851 -29.28 -26.21 -1.76
N GLU A 852 -30.48 -26.68 -1.41
CA GLU A 852 -30.86 -26.87 0.00
C GLU A 852 -29.98 -27.90 0.70
N GLU A 853 -29.62 -29.00 0.03
CA GLU A 853 -28.67 -29.96 0.57
C GLU A 853 -27.28 -29.33 0.78
N LEU A 854 -26.80 -28.56 -0.20
CA LEU A 854 -25.51 -27.85 -0.11
C LEU A 854 -25.51 -26.83 1.03
N LYS A 855 -26.55 -26.00 1.14
CA LYS A 855 -26.74 -25.00 2.20
C LYS A 855 -26.66 -25.64 3.59
N GLN A 856 -27.32 -26.79 3.77
CA GLN A 856 -27.27 -27.54 5.03
C GLN A 856 -25.90 -28.19 5.28
N ARG A 857 -25.27 -28.78 4.26
CA ARG A 857 -23.95 -29.44 4.38
C ARG A 857 -22.83 -28.45 4.70
N LEU A 858 -22.87 -27.27 4.07
CA LEU A 858 -21.93 -26.18 4.37
C LEU A 858 -22.26 -25.48 5.69
N ARG A 859 -23.46 -25.70 6.26
CA ARG A 859 -23.95 -25.00 7.45
C ARG A 859 -23.95 -23.48 7.26
N ILE A 860 -24.48 -23.01 6.14
CA ILE A 860 -24.70 -21.58 5.85
C ILE A 860 -26.20 -21.31 6.04
N LEU A 861 -26.62 -21.12 7.29
CA LEU A 861 -28.03 -21.03 7.68
C LEU A 861 -28.35 -19.62 8.18
N GLY A 862 -29.64 -19.22 8.09
CA GLY A 862 -30.13 -17.97 8.67
C GLY A 862 -29.87 -17.91 10.19
N THR A 863 -29.48 -16.73 10.67
CA THR A 863 -28.96 -16.54 12.03
C THR A 863 -30.09 -16.43 13.06
N LYS A 864 -30.85 -17.51 13.33
CA LYS A 864 -32.05 -17.54 14.22
C LYS A 864 -33.33 -16.95 13.55
N PRO A 865 -34.53 -17.19 14.11
CA PRO A 865 -35.76 -16.57 13.61
C PRO A 865 -35.68 -15.03 13.69
N ASN A 866 -36.15 -14.33 12.65
CA ASN A 866 -36.15 -12.85 12.51
C ASN A 866 -34.76 -12.20 12.30
N HIS A 867 -33.81 -12.94 11.73
CA HIS A 867 -32.51 -12.43 11.33
C HIS A 867 -32.29 -12.61 9.82
N PRO A 868 -31.37 -11.86 9.20
CA PRO A 868 -31.19 -11.90 7.76
C PRO A 868 -30.59 -13.24 7.29
N ASP A 869 -30.97 -13.69 6.09
CA ASP A 869 -30.47 -14.94 5.50
C ASP A 869 -29.10 -14.74 4.87
N VAL A 870 -28.10 -15.40 5.47
CA VAL A 870 -26.69 -15.32 5.05
C VAL A 870 -26.47 -15.94 3.67
N TRP A 871 -27.13 -17.05 3.36
CA TRP A 871 -26.99 -17.70 2.06
C TRP A 871 -27.54 -16.83 0.95
N ASP A 872 -28.77 -16.32 1.13
CA ASP A 872 -29.41 -15.47 0.12
C ASP A 872 -28.60 -14.20 -0.12
N LYS A 873 -28.00 -13.62 0.92
CA LYS A 873 -27.11 -12.47 0.76
C LYS A 873 -25.82 -12.81 0.03
N ILE A 874 -25.20 -13.96 0.31
CA ILE A 874 -24.03 -14.43 -0.43
C ILE A 874 -24.36 -14.56 -1.92
N VAL A 875 -25.51 -15.18 -2.25
CA VAL A 875 -25.94 -15.32 -3.65
C VAL A 875 -26.20 -13.95 -4.26
N ASP A 876 -26.85 -13.05 -3.53
CA ASP A 876 -27.14 -11.70 -4.00
C ASP A 876 -25.87 -10.91 -4.35
N LEU A 877 -24.87 -10.96 -3.48
CA LEU A 877 -23.58 -10.32 -3.69
C LEU A 877 -22.77 -10.97 -4.82
N SER A 878 -23.04 -12.23 -5.16
CA SER A 878 -22.27 -13.00 -6.14
C SER A 878 -22.86 -12.97 -7.56
N VAL A 879 -24.19 -12.93 -7.68
CA VAL A 879 -24.88 -12.96 -8.97
C VAL A 879 -25.19 -11.54 -9.42
N MET A 880 -24.44 -11.07 -10.42
CA MET A 880 -24.62 -9.77 -11.09
C MET A 880 -26.07 -9.55 -11.55
N TYR A 881 -26.52 -8.29 -11.53
CA TYR A 881 -27.80 -7.91 -12.13
C TYR A 881 -27.70 -7.91 -13.66
N ASN A 882 -28.84 -8.06 -14.33
CA ASN A 882 -28.89 -8.24 -15.79
C ASN A 882 -28.36 -7.02 -16.58
N ASN A 883 -28.48 -5.82 -16.01
CA ASN A 883 -28.08 -4.55 -16.63
C ASN A 883 -26.94 -3.84 -15.89
N GLU A 884 -26.27 -4.53 -14.98
CA GLU A 884 -25.21 -3.96 -14.14
C GLU A 884 -23.84 -4.17 -14.79
N ASP A 885 -23.05 -3.10 -14.89
CA ASP A 885 -21.66 -3.21 -15.34
C ASP A 885 -20.71 -3.66 -14.22
N ILE A 886 -19.44 -3.90 -14.55
CA ILE A 886 -18.46 -4.40 -13.57
C ILE A 886 -18.16 -3.39 -12.45
N ASN A 887 -18.27 -2.10 -12.72
CA ASN A 887 -18.02 -1.03 -11.74
C ASN A 887 -19.22 -0.88 -10.80
N GLU A 888 -20.44 -0.86 -11.34
CA GLU A 888 -21.68 -0.89 -10.56
C GLU A 888 -21.74 -2.12 -9.65
N TYR A 889 -21.41 -3.30 -10.19
CA TYR A 889 -21.29 -4.54 -9.41
C TYR A 889 -20.27 -4.42 -8.29
N THR A 890 -19.11 -3.82 -8.59
CA THR A 890 -18.07 -3.57 -7.59
C THR A 890 -18.58 -2.68 -6.46
N LYS A 891 -19.22 -1.56 -6.81
CA LYS A 891 -19.77 -0.61 -5.84
C LYS A 891 -20.82 -1.29 -4.97
N ARG A 892 -21.72 -2.08 -5.54
CA ARG A 892 -22.78 -2.78 -4.81
C ARG A 892 -22.20 -3.74 -3.76
N HIS A 893 -21.33 -4.66 -4.17
CA HIS A 893 -20.81 -5.65 -3.22
C HIS A 893 -19.85 -5.02 -2.20
N MET A 894 -19.09 -3.99 -2.59
CA MET A 894 -18.16 -3.30 -1.68
C MET A 894 -18.88 -2.47 -0.63
N LYS A 895 -20.02 -1.83 -0.95
CA LYS A 895 -20.84 -1.12 0.04
C LYS A 895 -21.23 -2.04 1.20
N PHE A 896 -21.79 -3.21 0.89
CA PHE A 896 -22.16 -4.18 1.90
C PHE A 896 -20.95 -4.68 2.71
N LEU A 897 -19.87 -5.09 2.02
CA LEU A 897 -18.66 -5.62 2.67
C LEU A 897 -17.93 -4.57 3.52
N THR A 898 -18.13 -3.28 3.26
CA THR A 898 -17.59 -2.16 4.05
C THR A 898 -18.58 -1.61 5.07
N SER A 899 -19.69 -2.32 5.30
CA SER A 899 -20.75 -1.97 6.27
C SER A 899 -21.48 -0.66 5.95
N GLN A 900 -21.52 -0.26 4.68
CA GLN A 900 -22.33 0.85 4.18
C GLN A 900 -23.73 0.31 3.80
N PHE A 901 -24.50 -0.09 4.82
CA PHE A 901 -25.79 -0.78 4.64
C PHE A 901 -26.88 0.15 4.11
N THR A 902 -27.72 -0.35 3.20
CA THR A 902 -28.94 0.36 2.78
C THR A 902 -29.99 0.36 3.90
N ASP A 903 -31.02 1.20 3.78
CA ASP A 903 -32.10 1.25 4.76
C ASP A 903 -32.84 -0.10 4.83
N GLU A 904 -33.05 -0.76 3.69
CA GLU A 904 -33.64 -2.11 3.66
C GLU A 904 -32.74 -3.15 4.35
N GLU A 905 -31.42 -3.05 4.19
CA GLU A 905 -30.48 -3.94 4.87
C GLU A 905 -30.48 -3.71 6.38
N LYS A 906 -30.59 -2.47 6.84
CA LYS A 906 -30.76 -2.13 8.26
C LYS A 906 -32.07 -2.68 8.81
N GLU A 907 -33.18 -2.55 8.07
CA GLU A 907 -34.48 -3.11 8.44
C GLU A 907 -34.47 -4.65 8.52
N GLN A 908 -33.71 -5.31 7.64
CA GLN A 908 -33.46 -6.75 7.70
C GLN A 908 -32.61 -7.18 8.91
N GLY A 909 -31.98 -6.22 9.61
CA GLY A 909 -31.16 -6.46 10.79
C GLY A 909 -29.67 -6.71 10.48
N TRP A 910 -29.17 -6.28 9.32
CA TRP A 910 -27.73 -6.36 9.03
C TRP A 910 -26.92 -5.44 9.94
N THR A 911 -25.84 -5.98 10.48
CA THR A 911 -24.83 -5.26 11.25
C THR A 911 -23.44 -5.74 10.81
N GLU A 912 -22.38 -4.99 11.13
CA GLU A 912 -21.00 -5.41 10.81
C GLU A 912 -20.70 -6.80 11.38
N VAL A 913 -21.16 -7.09 12.60
CA VAL A 913 -20.98 -8.41 13.25
C VAL A 913 -21.70 -9.52 12.49
N ILE A 914 -22.94 -9.29 12.05
CA ILE A 914 -23.70 -10.31 11.30
C ILE A 914 -23.09 -10.51 9.90
N ALA A 915 -22.52 -9.46 9.29
CA ALA A 915 -21.80 -9.56 8.02
C ALA A 915 -20.59 -10.50 8.09
N PHE A 916 -20.00 -10.76 9.27
CA PHE A 916 -18.92 -11.77 9.38
C PHE A 916 -19.40 -13.18 9.04
N SER A 917 -20.69 -13.47 9.24
CA SER A 917 -21.28 -14.75 8.85
C SER A 917 -21.29 -14.93 7.33
N VAL A 918 -21.42 -13.83 6.56
CA VAL A 918 -21.31 -13.83 5.10
C VAL A 918 -19.89 -14.20 4.68
N ILE A 919 -18.88 -13.66 5.37
CA ILE A 919 -17.45 -13.96 5.12
C ILE A 919 -17.15 -15.43 5.42
N ALA A 920 -17.60 -15.95 6.57
CA ALA A 920 -17.49 -17.36 6.92
C ALA A 920 -18.19 -18.28 5.89
N GLY A 921 -19.32 -17.85 5.35
CA GLY A 921 -20.01 -18.56 4.28
C GLY A 921 -19.22 -18.58 2.97
N PHE A 922 -18.60 -17.46 2.58
CA PHE A 922 -17.69 -17.42 1.44
C PHE A 922 -16.46 -18.32 1.63
N GLU A 923 -15.86 -18.37 2.82
CA GLU A 923 -14.77 -19.29 3.15
C GLU A 923 -15.14 -20.76 2.92
N LYS A 924 -16.34 -21.16 3.35
CA LYS A 924 -16.89 -22.51 3.12
C LYS A 924 -17.08 -22.81 1.64
N ILE A 925 -17.54 -21.84 0.85
CA ILE A 925 -17.70 -21.97 -0.60
C ILE A 925 -16.34 -22.07 -1.30
N VAL A 926 -15.35 -21.26 -0.90
CA VAL A 926 -13.99 -21.33 -1.43
C VAL A 926 -13.40 -22.71 -1.14
N ARG A 927 -13.58 -23.26 0.06
CA ARG A 927 -13.13 -24.63 0.35
C ARG A 927 -13.85 -25.68 -0.50
N GLU A 928 -15.16 -25.58 -0.65
CA GLU A 928 -15.95 -26.51 -1.46
C GLU A 928 -15.51 -26.50 -2.94
N ALA A 929 -15.30 -25.31 -3.51
CA ALA A 929 -14.90 -25.15 -4.90
C ALA A 929 -13.40 -25.36 -5.14
N ALA A 930 -12.58 -25.20 -4.10
CA ALA A 930 -11.12 -25.30 -4.10
C ALA A 930 -10.42 -24.54 -5.25
N PRO A 931 -10.72 -23.26 -5.53
CA PRO A 931 -9.96 -22.46 -6.51
C PRO A 931 -8.54 -22.14 -6.01
N VAL A 932 -8.36 -22.16 -4.69
CA VAL A 932 -7.11 -22.02 -3.96
C VAL A 932 -7.09 -22.96 -2.77
N ILE A 933 -5.90 -23.37 -2.33
CA ILE A 933 -5.68 -24.23 -1.17
C ILE A 933 -4.77 -23.49 -0.20
N PRO A 934 -5.29 -22.95 0.91
CA PRO A 934 -4.45 -22.39 1.96
C PRO A 934 -3.51 -23.46 2.53
N LEU A 935 -2.26 -23.08 2.80
CA LEU A 935 -1.22 -24.01 3.24
C LEU A 935 -0.66 -23.63 4.61
N MET A 936 -0.19 -22.40 4.74
CA MET A 936 0.55 -21.96 5.91
C MET A 936 0.54 -20.45 6.07
N GLU A 937 0.82 -20.04 7.29
CA GLU A 937 1.13 -18.66 7.60
C GLU A 937 2.61 -18.34 7.32
N VAL A 938 2.92 -17.07 7.03
CA VAL A 938 4.29 -16.58 6.80
C VAL A 938 4.77 -15.62 7.87
N ASP A 939 6.00 -15.12 7.71
CA ASP A 939 6.59 -14.03 8.50
C ASP A 939 6.77 -14.32 9.98
N THR A 940 6.71 -15.59 10.37
CA THR A 940 7.07 -16.05 11.71
C THR A 940 8.43 -16.72 11.68
N TYR A 941 9.47 -16.02 12.15
CA TYR A 941 10.87 -16.48 12.11
C TYR A 941 11.71 -15.95 13.27
N TRP A 942 12.82 -16.63 13.55
CA TRP A 942 13.82 -16.13 14.49
C TRP A 942 14.80 -15.17 13.82
N GLU A 943 15.11 -14.09 14.51
CA GLU A 943 16.14 -13.12 14.14
C GLU A 943 17.10 -12.89 15.31
N VAL A 944 18.28 -12.37 15.00
CA VAL A 944 19.26 -11.90 15.99
C VAL A 944 19.51 -10.42 15.71
N THR A 945 19.35 -9.57 16.73
CA THR A 945 19.50 -8.13 16.58
C THR A 945 20.23 -7.49 17.75
N ARG A 946 21.20 -6.63 17.42
CA ARG A 946 21.90 -5.70 18.31
C ARG A 946 21.37 -4.26 18.17
N ILE A 947 20.34 -4.06 17.36
CA ILE A 947 19.84 -2.72 17.03
C ILE A 947 18.88 -2.27 18.12
N ASN A 948 19.08 -1.05 18.59
CA ASN A 948 18.18 -0.35 19.49
C ASN A 948 17.73 0.98 18.87
N GLY A 949 16.69 1.58 19.44
CA GLY A 949 16.10 2.83 18.95
C GLY A 949 15.23 2.70 17.72
N SER A 950 15.05 1.49 17.17
CA SER A 950 13.99 1.19 16.20
C SER A 950 12.93 0.29 16.85
N SER A 951 11.65 0.56 16.59
CA SER A 951 10.53 -0.30 17.02
C SER A 951 10.30 -1.50 16.10
N SER A 952 10.75 -1.40 14.84
CA SER A 952 10.68 -2.46 13.83
C SER A 952 11.85 -2.34 12.86
N LEU A 953 12.27 -3.46 12.26
CA LEU A 953 13.31 -3.51 11.21
C LEU A 953 12.76 -3.95 9.86
N TYR A 954 11.43 -4.03 9.74
CA TYR A 954 10.75 -4.29 8.48
C TYR A 954 11.05 -3.20 7.44
N THR A 955 11.01 -1.93 7.88
CA THR A 955 11.56 -0.79 7.16
C THR A 955 12.65 -0.12 7.97
N TYR A 956 13.61 0.48 7.28
CA TYR A 956 14.75 1.16 7.84
C TYR A 956 14.41 2.64 8.06
N SER A 957 13.65 2.91 9.12
CA SER A 957 13.52 4.25 9.72
C SER A 957 14.68 4.46 10.71
N LEU A 958 15.87 4.80 10.18
CA LEU A 958 17.13 4.68 10.95
C LEU A 958 17.51 5.93 11.75
N GLN A 959 16.65 6.95 11.81
CA GLN A 959 16.96 8.20 12.51
C GLN A 959 17.48 7.94 13.93
N TYR A 960 16.83 7.02 14.63
CA TYR A 960 17.10 6.69 16.03
C TYR A 960 17.86 5.36 16.19
N ALA A 961 18.20 4.68 15.09
CA ALA A 961 18.80 3.35 15.15
C ALA A 961 20.30 3.42 15.48
N TYR A 962 20.77 2.49 16.32
CA TYR A 962 22.19 2.31 16.64
C TYR A 962 22.49 0.87 17.10
N ASP A 963 23.76 0.44 17.02
CA ASP A 963 24.23 -0.83 17.58
C ASP A 963 24.55 -0.67 19.07
N VAL A 964 23.92 -1.46 19.95
CA VAL A 964 24.11 -1.38 21.40
C VAL A 964 25.51 -1.74 21.89
N LEU A 965 26.31 -2.46 21.08
CA LEU A 965 27.69 -2.77 21.43
C LEU A 965 28.64 -1.62 21.11
N ASN A 966 28.24 -0.70 20.23
CA ASN A 966 29.03 0.45 19.83
C ASN A 966 28.13 1.70 19.66
N PRO A 967 27.50 2.19 20.73
CA PRO A 967 26.61 3.33 20.63
C PRO A 967 27.40 4.59 20.26
N PRO A 968 26.93 5.41 19.29
CA PRO A 968 27.63 6.64 18.88
C PRO A 968 27.58 7.73 19.97
N VAL A 969 26.69 7.58 20.96
CA VAL A 969 26.57 8.46 22.12
C VAL A 969 26.65 7.62 23.39
N ALA A 970 27.58 7.95 24.28
CA ALA A 970 27.89 7.14 25.48
C ALA A 970 26.73 7.01 26.49
N THR A 971 25.75 7.91 26.46
CA THR A 971 24.57 7.88 27.35
C THR A 971 23.45 6.98 26.85
N LEU A 972 23.58 6.39 25.66
CA LEU A 972 22.54 5.52 25.10
C LEU A 972 22.49 4.16 25.81
N PRO A 973 21.29 3.58 26.00
CA PRO A 973 21.13 2.25 26.58
C PRO A 973 21.86 1.15 25.79
N THR A 974 22.66 0.34 26.48
CA THR A 974 23.36 -0.82 25.89
C THR A 974 22.61 -2.15 26.05
N LEU A 975 21.46 -2.12 26.73
CA LEU A 975 20.53 -3.24 26.84
C LEU A 975 19.36 -3.02 25.90
N ILE A 976 19.08 -4.03 25.07
CA ILE A 976 17.86 -4.09 24.26
C ILE A 976 16.74 -4.52 25.21
N LYS A 977 15.73 -3.67 25.37
CA LYS A 977 14.54 -3.99 26.15
C LYS A 977 13.37 -4.20 25.22
#